data_AF-A0A815DU14-F1
#
_entry.id   AF-A0A815DU14-F1
#
_cell.length_a   1.000
_cell.length_b   1.000
_cell.length_c   1.000
_cell.angle_alpha   90.00
_cell.angle_beta   90.00
_cell.angle_gamma   90.00
#
_symmetry.space_group_name_H-M   'P 1'
#
loop_
_entity.id
_entity.type
_entity.pdbx_description
1 polymer ?
#
loop_
_entity_poly.entity_id
_entity_poly.type
_entity_poly.pdbx_seq_one_letter_code
_entity_poly.pdbx_strand_id
1 'polypeptide(L)'
;MSGKKGKSKGASADGDSGEASGGGSKGGNSVKVRHILCEKQSKALEALEKLNNGMKFDEVARTYSEDKARHGGDLGWMTRGSMVGEFQDAAFALPVSTLAKPVISSLVKTKFGVGEGGAGVEPSAQERSSAEFKRLYRDNGFNAFISNNISLERSVKDIRHPDCKKRLYLAELPTVSIVVPVHDEHLTTLIRMIHSIINRTPAHLLQEIILVDDNSRKEELKGPLDKRISVLQKTRVIRLQKREGLVRARIAGAREAKGEVLIFFDSHVEVNINWLPPLIEPIALNYKTSVCPFIDIIKWENFAYIAQDEGARGAFDWSLYYKRLPLLSSHAQNPSEPFDNPVMAGGLFAISSKWFWELGGYDEGLDIWGGEQYELSFKIWQCGGRLVDAPCSRVGHIYRQFNPHGGFALGDYLSRNHKRVAAVWMDEYAEYVYKRNEHMRNIDPGNIEKQLAIRKKLACKPFKWFMEHVAFDLPQYYPPVPLPPYATGEIRSMVSSLCIDTKFGGEHATFGLDRCLRDHRDRSGEQQFELSWRQDIRPNGRELCFDVPQQEKRTPVILFSCHDVYELGEIIGQGAYGCVFKSRNVATNETVAIKRMSMLRTREGLPPSVIREAALLKRIGKVGSDNLICLKEVFSEQSSVDQQNIYFIFEYVEQDLERYLKIHNLLHIDQIRNFTQQLLTAVSVLHSHSIFHRDIKPQNILITNSGILKLADFGLAREYHEHKVFTTVVVTMWYRAPEILLSSPYCTSADMWSVGCILGEMALGRPLFSAKSETRQLRRIIHLMGLPIETDWPQDSHIGRQAFENCRQPIITLERLVRFPDSCAFDLLRSLLSFNQSLRPTANRALDHQFFRRTDHTSCTVTWSSEDIAEAAAAVPNLDAYIDGDLTTNNDGDQRIENSCSRHDPIDSSYYYQLWSSPDDEQHMLTINSHMSSAAGDVPQSPIDILSWWPDSP
;
A
#
# COMPACT_ATOMS: atom_id res chain seq x y z
N MET A 1 7.77 -65.49 -10.41
CA MET A 1 7.93 -66.88 -9.97
C MET A 1 7.11 -67.08 -8.70
N SER A 2 6.12 -67.97 -8.80
CA SER A 2 5.63 -68.92 -7.77
C SER A 2 5.85 -68.63 -6.28
N GLY A 3 4.78 -68.73 -5.48
CA GLY A 3 4.96 -69.23 -4.10
C GLY A 3 3.90 -69.00 -3.02
N LYS A 4 2.60 -69.05 -3.37
CA LYS A 4 1.44 -69.46 -2.53
C LYS A 4 1.62 -69.77 -1.01
N LYS A 5 0.70 -69.15 -0.25
CA LYS A 5 -0.32 -69.72 0.68
C LYS A 5 0.12 -70.42 1.98
N GLY A 6 -0.52 -69.98 3.07
CA GLY A 6 -0.83 -70.80 4.24
C GLY A 6 -1.89 -70.14 5.15
N LYS A 7 -3.18 -70.38 4.86
CA LYS A 7 -4.31 -70.12 5.77
C LYS A 7 -4.39 -71.24 6.81
N SER A 8 -4.85 -70.93 8.02
CA SER A 8 -5.81 -71.69 8.86
C SER A 8 -5.60 -71.33 10.33
N LYS A 9 -6.55 -71.38 11.27
CA LYS A 9 -8.01 -71.49 11.33
C LYS A 9 -8.35 -71.34 12.83
N GLY A 10 -9.52 -70.77 13.13
CA GLY A 10 -10.33 -71.09 14.32
C GLY A 10 -9.87 -70.48 15.66
N ALA A 11 -10.70 -70.25 16.66
CA ALA A 11 -12.15 -70.04 16.80
C ALA A 11 -12.42 -69.92 18.32
N SER A 12 -13.50 -69.21 18.65
CA SER A 12 -14.34 -69.34 19.86
C SER A 12 -13.77 -69.04 21.26
N ALA A 13 -14.19 -67.88 21.76
CA ALA A 13 -15.30 -67.70 22.72
C ALA A 13 -15.08 -67.90 24.23
N ASP A 14 -15.63 -66.91 24.94
CA ASP A 14 -16.29 -66.88 26.25
C ASP A 14 -15.47 -66.89 27.55
N GLY A 15 -15.88 -65.98 28.45
CA GLY A 15 -15.65 -66.16 29.90
C GLY A 15 -15.30 -64.91 30.70
N ASP A 16 -16.29 -64.04 30.89
CA ASP A 16 -16.73 -63.35 32.12
C ASP A 16 -15.77 -62.92 33.27
N SER A 17 -16.14 -61.75 33.79
CA SER A 17 -15.80 -60.97 35.00
C SER A 17 -14.97 -61.52 36.17
N GLY A 18 -14.17 -60.63 36.79
CA GLY A 18 -13.61 -60.81 38.14
C GLY A 18 -12.52 -59.80 38.56
N GLU A 19 -12.94 -58.77 39.30
CA GLU A 19 -12.27 -57.85 40.25
C GLU A 19 -10.72 -57.77 40.46
N ALA A 20 -10.26 -56.50 40.42
CA ALA A 20 -9.37 -55.79 41.35
C ALA A 20 -8.16 -56.49 42.01
N SER A 21 -6.95 -55.97 41.70
CA SER A 21 -6.06 -55.21 42.62
C SER A 21 -4.56 -55.44 42.35
N GLY A 22 -3.77 -54.37 42.45
CA GLY A 22 -2.36 -54.45 42.86
C GLY A 22 -1.27 -54.24 41.80
N GLY A 23 -0.76 -53.01 41.72
CA GLY A 23 0.70 -52.75 41.72
C GLY A 23 1.50 -53.06 40.46
N GLY A 24 1.74 -52.03 39.64
CA GLY A 24 2.75 -52.08 38.58
C GLY A 24 2.95 -50.74 37.89
N SER A 25 3.61 -49.80 38.56
CA SER A 25 4.19 -48.61 37.92
C SER A 25 5.28 -49.07 36.95
N LYS A 26 4.90 -49.32 35.69
CA LYS A 26 5.80 -49.35 34.54
C LYS A 26 5.46 -48.12 33.71
N GLY A 27 6.43 -47.21 33.59
CA GLY A 27 6.31 -45.95 32.87
C GLY A 27 5.63 -46.17 31.51
N GLY A 28 4.47 -45.53 31.36
CA GLY A 28 3.69 -45.60 30.14
C GLY A 28 4.46 -44.93 29.00
N ASN A 29 5.19 -45.72 28.22
CA ASN A 29 5.81 -45.27 26.98
C ASN A 29 4.76 -44.90 25.90
N SER A 30 3.47 -45.09 26.17
CA SER A 30 2.38 -44.76 25.27
C SER A 30 1.21 -44.08 25.98
N VAL A 31 0.68 -43.02 25.40
CA VAL A 31 -0.55 -42.33 25.82
C VAL A 31 -1.56 -42.34 24.68
N LYS A 32 -2.84 -42.44 25.02
CA LYS A 32 -3.93 -42.30 24.06
C LYS A 32 -4.44 -40.87 24.09
N VAL A 33 -4.27 -40.12 22.99
CA VAL A 33 -4.50 -38.68 22.96
C VAL A 33 -5.38 -38.31 21.78
N ARG A 34 -6.47 -37.58 22.05
CA ARG A 34 -7.27 -36.94 21.01
C ARG A 34 -6.79 -35.52 20.81
N HIS A 35 -6.80 -35.05 19.57
CA HIS A 35 -6.34 -33.69 19.24
C HIS A 35 -7.08 -33.10 18.05
N ILE A 36 -7.02 -31.77 17.95
CA ILE A 36 -7.52 -30.98 16.83
C ILE A 36 -6.34 -30.19 16.31
N LEU A 37 -5.93 -30.43 15.08
CA LEU A 37 -4.84 -29.72 14.42
C LEU A 37 -5.41 -28.64 13.50
N CYS A 38 -5.03 -27.38 13.74
CA CYS A 38 -5.42 -26.25 12.92
C CYS A 38 -4.18 -25.46 12.46
N GLU A 39 -4.09 -25.16 11.17
CA GLU A 39 -3.05 -24.32 10.56
C GLU A 39 -3.26 -22.82 10.86
N LYS A 40 -4.51 -22.40 11.08
CA LYS A 40 -4.91 -21.01 11.32
C LYS A 40 -5.33 -20.79 12.78
N GLN A 41 -4.83 -19.70 13.37
CA GLN A 41 -5.13 -19.32 14.76
C GLN A 41 -6.64 -19.08 14.98
N SER A 42 -7.31 -18.42 14.03
CA SER A 42 -8.75 -18.13 14.06
C SER A 42 -9.59 -19.40 14.21
N LYS A 43 -9.32 -20.43 13.39
CA LYS A 43 -9.98 -21.73 13.46
C LYS A 43 -9.73 -22.44 14.80
N ALA A 44 -8.51 -22.36 15.30
CA ALA A 44 -8.14 -22.99 16.57
C ALA A 44 -8.89 -22.36 17.76
N LEU A 45 -9.07 -21.03 17.74
CA LEU A 45 -9.84 -20.30 18.75
C LEU A 45 -11.34 -20.63 18.66
N GLU A 46 -11.90 -20.69 17.45
CA GLU A 46 -13.32 -21.06 17.25
C GLU A 46 -13.59 -22.49 17.71
N ALA A 47 -12.68 -23.43 17.42
CA ALA A 47 -12.77 -24.80 17.90
C ALA A 47 -12.75 -24.86 19.44
N LEU A 48 -11.83 -24.12 20.08
CA LEU A 48 -11.72 -24.06 21.54
C LEU A 48 -12.97 -23.47 22.20
N GLU A 49 -13.54 -22.41 21.62
CA GLU A 49 -14.78 -21.81 22.11
C GLU A 49 -15.95 -22.79 22.05
N LYS A 50 -16.09 -23.51 20.93
CA LYS A 50 -17.14 -24.54 20.78
C LYS A 50 -16.99 -25.66 21.80
N LEU A 51 -15.76 -26.11 22.06
CA LEU A 51 -15.49 -27.10 23.11
C LEU A 51 -15.85 -26.57 24.51
N ASN A 52 -15.47 -25.34 24.83
CA ASN A 52 -15.77 -24.71 26.11
C ASN A 52 -17.29 -24.50 26.32
N ASN A 53 -18.05 -24.32 25.24
CA ASN A 53 -19.51 -24.26 25.26
C ASN A 53 -20.19 -25.63 25.34
N GLY A 54 -19.43 -26.71 25.55
CA GLY A 54 -19.96 -28.05 25.82
C GLY A 54 -20.26 -28.90 24.57
N MET A 55 -19.84 -28.44 23.38
CA MET A 55 -19.98 -29.22 22.14
C MET A 55 -19.07 -30.46 22.17
N LYS A 56 -19.51 -31.58 21.59
CA LYS A 56 -18.75 -32.84 21.64
C LYS A 56 -17.46 -32.73 20.84
N PHE A 57 -16.36 -33.24 21.40
CA PHE A 57 -15.04 -33.22 20.76
C PHE A 57 -15.05 -33.72 19.32
N ASP A 58 -15.71 -34.84 19.05
CA ASP A 58 -15.72 -35.47 17.72
C ASP A 58 -16.50 -34.65 16.68
N GLU A 59 -17.45 -33.82 17.11
CA GLU A 59 -18.16 -32.88 16.22
C GLU A 59 -17.26 -31.71 15.85
N VAL A 60 -16.57 -31.14 16.84
CA VAL A 60 -15.61 -30.04 16.61
C VAL A 60 -14.43 -30.54 15.76
N ALA A 61 -13.84 -31.68 16.08
CA ALA A 61 -12.70 -32.23 15.34
C ALA A 61 -13.03 -32.49 13.85
N ARG A 62 -14.26 -32.93 13.54
CA ARG A 62 -14.70 -33.18 12.15
C ARG A 62 -14.78 -31.90 11.32
N THR A 63 -15.04 -30.76 11.96
CA THR A 63 -15.16 -29.46 11.30
C THR A 63 -13.83 -28.72 11.24
N TYR A 64 -13.03 -28.77 12.31
CA TYR A 64 -11.86 -27.90 12.47
C TYR A 64 -10.51 -28.58 12.30
N SER A 65 -10.42 -29.90 12.47
CA SER A 65 -9.14 -30.60 12.37
C SER A 65 -8.74 -30.81 10.92
N GLU A 66 -7.50 -30.47 10.57
CA GLU A 66 -6.93 -30.61 9.23
C GLU A 66 -6.17 -31.94 9.03
N ASP A 67 -6.14 -32.78 10.05
CA ASP A 67 -5.45 -34.07 10.06
C ASP A 67 -6.43 -35.28 10.03
N LYS A 68 -5.94 -36.48 10.38
CA LYS A 68 -6.73 -37.73 10.39
C LYS A 68 -7.89 -37.70 11.39
N ALA A 69 -7.87 -36.84 12.40
CA ALA A 69 -9.01 -36.68 13.32
C ALA A 69 -10.30 -36.27 12.59
N ARG A 70 -10.20 -35.61 11.43
CA ARG A 70 -11.35 -35.23 10.58
C ARG A 70 -12.16 -36.44 10.07
N HIS A 71 -11.53 -37.60 9.94
CA HIS A 71 -12.13 -38.80 9.35
C HIS A 71 -12.71 -39.78 10.39
N GLY A 72 -12.98 -39.30 11.61
CA GLY A 72 -13.54 -40.12 12.69
C GLY A 72 -12.54 -41.08 13.35
N GLY A 73 -11.23 -40.84 13.18
CA GLY A 73 -10.18 -41.66 13.75
C GLY A 73 -9.66 -41.11 15.09
N ASP A 74 -9.69 -41.95 16.12
CA ASP A 74 -8.88 -41.82 17.33
C ASP A 74 -7.40 -41.95 16.93
N LEU A 75 -6.53 -40.98 17.25
CA LEU A 75 -5.11 -41.29 17.23
C LEU A 75 -4.90 -42.27 18.38
N GLY A 76 -4.67 -43.53 18.05
CA GLY A 76 -4.53 -44.62 19.02
C GLY A 76 -3.37 -44.41 20.01
N TRP A 77 -2.84 -45.49 20.56
CA TRP A 77 -1.70 -45.39 21.48
C TRP A 77 -0.49 -44.76 20.77
N MET A 78 -0.14 -43.54 21.17
CA MET A 78 1.01 -42.80 20.69
C MET A 78 2.17 -43.02 21.64
N THR A 79 3.32 -43.43 21.11
CA THR A 79 4.51 -43.67 21.92
C THR A 79 5.33 -42.40 22.08
N ARG A 80 6.04 -42.25 23.20
CA ARG A 80 6.97 -41.13 23.37
C ARG A 80 8.07 -41.26 22.31
N GLY A 81 8.16 -40.29 21.41
CA GLY A 81 9.00 -40.25 20.23
C GLY A 81 8.24 -40.20 18.90
N SER A 82 6.92 -40.50 18.88
CA SER A 82 6.12 -40.56 17.65
C SER A 82 5.39 -39.26 17.29
N MET A 83 5.53 -38.21 18.10
CA MET A 83 4.88 -36.90 17.94
C MET A 83 5.92 -35.79 17.76
N VAL A 84 5.52 -34.65 17.21
CA VAL A 84 6.35 -33.43 17.20
C VAL A 84 6.67 -33.06 18.66
N GLY A 85 7.94 -32.81 18.98
CA GLY A 85 8.42 -32.74 20.38
C GLY A 85 7.58 -31.88 21.33
N GLU A 86 7.25 -30.63 20.95
CA GLU A 86 6.44 -29.73 21.81
C GLU A 86 5.01 -30.25 22.00
N PHE A 87 4.42 -30.83 20.96
CA PHE A 87 3.09 -31.44 21.01
C PHE A 87 3.10 -32.69 21.89
N GLN A 88 4.18 -33.48 21.81
CA GLN A 88 4.40 -34.63 22.66
C GLN A 88 4.50 -34.23 24.13
N ASP A 89 5.32 -33.23 24.45
CA ASP A 89 5.53 -32.82 25.84
C ASP A 89 4.24 -32.29 26.45
N ALA A 90 3.45 -31.51 25.69
CA ALA A 90 2.12 -31.09 26.10
C ALA A 90 1.15 -32.27 26.32
N ALA A 91 1.12 -33.22 25.38
CA ALA A 91 0.25 -34.38 25.44
C ALA A 91 0.55 -35.31 26.64
N PHE A 92 1.83 -35.51 26.98
CA PHE A 92 2.26 -36.31 28.13
C PHE A 92 2.18 -35.56 29.46
N ALA A 93 2.11 -34.22 29.46
CA ALA A 93 1.92 -33.41 30.66
C ALA A 93 0.44 -33.29 31.10
N LEU A 94 -0.51 -33.68 30.24
CA LEU A 94 -1.94 -33.59 30.57
C LEU A 94 -2.35 -34.60 31.64
N PRO A 95 -3.22 -34.21 32.60
CA PRO A 95 -3.81 -35.17 33.53
C PRO A 95 -4.62 -36.21 32.78
N VAL A 96 -4.61 -37.46 33.26
CA VAL A 96 -5.45 -38.52 32.70
C VAL A 96 -6.92 -38.12 32.84
N SER A 97 -7.63 -38.00 31.71
CA SER A 97 -9.06 -37.67 31.66
C SER A 97 -9.91 -38.85 31.18
N THR A 98 -11.23 -38.76 31.37
CA THR A 98 -12.19 -39.75 30.84
C THR A 98 -13.03 -39.13 29.72
N LEU A 99 -13.63 -39.97 28.86
CA LEU A 99 -14.54 -39.49 27.81
C LEU A 99 -15.76 -38.73 28.37
N ALA A 100 -16.15 -39.01 29.63
CA ALA A 100 -17.25 -38.32 30.31
C ALA A 100 -16.84 -36.96 30.92
N LYS A 101 -15.54 -36.73 31.14
CA LYS A 101 -15.01 -35.48 31.71
C LYS A 101 -13.64 -35.17 31.09
N PRO A 102 -13.61 -34.72 29.82
CA PRO A 102 -12.37 -34.46 29.11
C PRO A 102 -11.63 -33.26 29.74
N VAL A 103 -10.31 -33.40 29.91
CA VAL A 103 -9.44 -32.27 30.29
C VAL A 103 -8.90 -31.67 29.01
N ILE A 104 -9.24 -30.41 28.74
CA ILE A 104 -8.84 -29.71 27.51
C ILE A 104 -7.66 -28.80 27.86
N SER A 105 -6.52 -29.05 27.23
CA SER A 105 -5.36 -28.15 27.30
C SER A 105 -5.64 -26.83 26.59
N SER A 106 -4.96 -25.76 26.99
CA SER A 106 -4.81 -24.57 26.14
C SER A 106 -4.15 -24.93 24.80
N LEU A 107 -4.28 -24.03 23.81
CA LEU A 107 -3.63 -24.16 22.51
C LEU A 107 -2.14 -24.50 22.66
N VAL A 108 -1.70 -25.56 21.99
CA VAL A 108 -0.30 -26.00 21.98
C VAL A 108 0.35 -25.47 20.72
N LYS A 109 1.41 -24.67 20.89
CA LYS A 109 2.19 -24.14 19.78
C LYS A 109 2.97 -25.28 19.10
N THR A 110 3.07 -25.23 17.78
CA THR A 110 3.99 -26.07 17.01
C THR A 110 4.99 -25.19 16.25
N LYS A 111 6.08 -25.79 15.76
CA LYS A 111 7.09 -25.10 14.93
C LYS A 111 6.63 -24.81 13.49
N PHE A 112 5.36 -25.09 13.19
CA PHE A 112 4.75 -24.97 11.86
C PHE A 112 3.47 -24.14 11.98
N GLY A 113 3.13 -23.40 10.93
CA GLY A 113 1.92 -22.60 10.91
C GLY A 113 2.03 -21.38 10.00
N VAL A 114 0.89 -20.78 9.71
CA VAL A 114 0.79 -19.60 8.86
C VAL A 114 1.55 -18.42 9.48
N GLY A 115 2.53 -17.89 8.75
CA GLY A 115 3.35 -16.75 9.17
C GLY A 115 4.46 -17.05 10.17
N GLU A 116 4.74 -18.33 10.47
CA GLU A 116 5.83 -18.75 11.36
C GLU A 116 7.21 -18.38 10.77
N GLY A 117 8.17 -18.04 11.61
CA GLY A 117 9.47 -17.53 11.18
C GLY A 117 9.44 -16.12 10.56
N GLY A 118 8.29 -15.45 10.59
CA GLY A 118 8.10 -14.13 9.95
C GLY A 118 7.82 -14.21 8.44
N ALA A 119 7.43 -15.38 7.93
CA ALA A 119 7.06 -15.55 6.52
C ALA A 119 5.81 -14.74 6.15
N GLY A 120 5.76 -14.24 4.91
CA GLY A 120 4.57 -13.62 4.35
C GLY A 120 3.46 -14.63 4.11
N VAL A 121 2.22 -14.21 4.30
CA VAL A 121 1.02 -15.05 4.14
C VAL A 121 0.24 -14.59 2.93
N GLU A 122 0.11 -15.45 1.94
CA GLU A 122 -0.71 -15.15 0.77
C GLU A 122 -2.14 -15.67 0.98
N PRO A 123 -3.16 -14.78 1.04
CA PRO A 123 -4.55 -15.21 1.18
C PRO A 123 -5.05 -15.80 -0.14
N SER A 124 -5.91 -16.81 -0.05
CA SER A 124 -6.55 -17.42 -1.23
C SER A 124 -7.47 -16.42 -1.96
N ALA A 125 -7.78 -16.70 -3.23
CA ALA A 125 -8.67 -15.84 -4.03
C ALA A 125 -10.07 -15.65 -3.40
N GLN A 126 -10.60 -16.70 -2.75
CA GLN A 126 -11.86 -16.64 -2.02
C GLN A 126 -11.77 -15.73 -0.79
N GLU A 127 -10.69 -15.83 -0.01
CA GLU A 127 -10.47 -14.97 1.16
C GLU A 127 -10.32 -13.49 0.78
N ARG A 128 -9.53 -13.18 -0.27
CA ARG A 128 -9.36 -11.81 -0.80
C ARG A 128 -10.68 -11.18 -1.22
N SER A 129 -11.61 -12.01 -1.68
CA SER A 129 -12.92 -11.57 -2.17
C SER A 129 -13.94 -11.37 -1.05
N SER A 130 -13.69 -11.92 0.14
CA SER A 130 -14.62 -11.86 1.28
C SER A 130 -14.85 -10.42 1.76
N ALA A 131 -16.09 -10.15 2.19
CA ALA A 131 -16.46 -8.84 2.73
C ALA A 131 -15.66 -8.51 4.01
N GLU A 132 -15.39 -9.53 4.83
CA GLU A 132 -14.59 -9.39 6.05
C GLU A 132 -13.16 -8.95 5.76
N PHE A 133 -12.49 -9.57 4.77
CA PHE A 133 -11.13 -9.19 4.36
C PHE A 133 -11.05 -7.71 3.97
N LYS A 134 -11.99 -7.25 3.13
CA LYS A 134 -12.04 -5.86 2.65
C LYS A 134 -12.37 -4.88 3.78
N ARG A 135 -13.30 -5.23 4.68
CA ARG A 135 -13.68 -4.42 5.85
C ARG A 135 -12.49 -4.27 6.81
N LEU A 136 -11.90 -5.39 7.24
CA LEU A 136 -10.77 -5.39 8.16
C LEU A 136 -9.57 -4.62 7.62
N TYR A 137 -9.31 -4.69 6.32
CA TYR A 137 -8.28 -3.88 5.69
C TYR A 137 -8.62 -2.38 5.70
N ARG A 138 -9.85 -1.99 5.33
CA ARG A 138 -10.32 -0.60 5.35
C ARG A 138 -10.23 0.04 6.73
N ASP A 139 -10.66 -0.68 7.76
CA ASP A 139 -10.78 -0.16 9.12
C ASP A 139 -9.43 -0.02 9.84
N ASN A 140 -8.38 -0.68 9.34
CA ASN A 140 -7.08 -0.75 9.99
C ASN A 140 -5.92 -0.19 9.13
N GLY A 141 -6.06 -0.03 7.81
CA GLY A 141 -4.96 0.40 6.94
C GLY A 141 -3.86 -0.65 6.74
N PHE A 142 -4.09 -1.88 7.22
CA PHE A 142 -3.28 -3.08 7.01
C PHE A 142 -4.17 -4.32 7.03
N ASN A 143 -3.66 -5.47 6.58
CA ASN A 143 -4.45 -6.68 6.42
C ASN A 143 -4.75 -7.41 7.74
N ALA A 144 -5.66 -6.86 8.54
CA ALA A 144 -6.07 -7.42 9.82
C ALA A 144 -6.72 -8.81 9.71
N PHE A 145 -7.28 -9.19 8.55
CA PHE A 145 -7.75 -10.56 8.30
C PHE A 145 -6.60 -11.56 8.36
N ILE A 146 -5.47 -11.25 7.70
CA ILE A 146 -4.27 -12.07 7.79
C ILE A 146 -3.73 -12.10 9.21
N SER A 147 -3.71 -10.95 9.90
CA SER A 147 -3.34 -10.90 11.33
C SER A 147 -4.16 -11.88 12.15
N ASN A 148 -5.47 -12.01 11.92
CA ASN A 148 -6.31 -12.94 12.70
C ASN A 148 -5.95 -14.41 12.49
N ASN A 149 -5.34 -14.74 11.35
CA ASN A 149 -4.98 -16.11 11.00
C ASN A 149 -3.57 -16.50 11.46
N ILE A 150 -2.68 -15.51 11.65
CA ILE A 150 -1.32 -15.69 12.17
C ILE A 150 -1.36 -15.87 13.68
N SER A 151 -0.55 -16.82 14.19
CA SER A 151 -0.39 -17.04 15.62
C SER A 151 -0.04 -15.74 16.36
N LEU A 152 -0.63 -15.56 17.55
CA LEU A 152 -0.29 -14.46 18.46
C LEU A 152 1.12 -14.63 19.05
N GLU A 153 1.69 -15.83 18.94
CA GLU A 153 3.01 -16.19 19.50
C GLU A 153 3.99 -16.63 18.41
N ARG A 154 3.75 -16.26 17.14
CA ARG A 154 4.59 -16.67 16.01
C ARG A 154 6.07 -16.37 16.24
N SER A 155 6.97 -17.23 15.79
CA SER A 155 8.41 -16.89 15.76
C SER A 155 8.76 -15.93 14.62
N VAL A 156 9.88 -15.23 14.76
CA VAL A 156 10.49 -14.39 13.71
C VAL A 156 11.93 -14.84 13.49
N LYS A 157 12.42 -14.72 12.26
CA LYS A 157 13.82 -15.05 11.92
C LYS A 157 14.78 -14.05 12.58
N ASP A 158 15.91 -14.57 13.07
CA ASP A 158 17.03 -13.72 13.48
C ASP A 158 17.71 -13.13 12.24
N ILE A 159 17.43 -11.86 11.98
CA ILE A 159 17.98 -11.09 10.86
C ILE A 159 19.06 -10.09 11.30
N ARG A 160 19.55 -10.20 12.54
CA ARG A 160 20.63 -9.34 13.03
C ARG A 160 21.95 -9.70 12.35
N HIS A 161 22.86 -8.74 12.28
CA HIS A 161 24.21 -8.97 11.80
C HIS A 161 24.87 -10.14 12.56
N PRO A 162 25.62 -11.06 11.91
CA PRO A 162 26.20 -12.23 12.57
C PRO A 162 27.01 -11.92 13.83
N ASP A 163 27.69 -10.77 13.88
CA ASP A 163 28.49 -10.37 15.03
C ASP A 163 27.66 -9.99 16.26
N CYS A 164 26.38 -9.63 16.09
CA CYS A 164 25.47 -9.42 17.23
C CYS A 164 25.28 -10.69 18.08
N LYS A 165 25.49 -11.88 17.49
CA LYS A 165 25.39 -13.16 18.20
C LYS A 165 26.59 -13.45 19.09
N LYS A 166 27.72 -12.77 18.84
CA LYS A 166 28.97 -12.92 19.60
C LYS A 166 29.09 -11.89 20.72
N ARG A 167 28.25 -10.85 20.72
CA ARG A 167 28.25 -9.82 21.77
C ARG A 167 27.85 -10.40 23.12
N LEU A 168 28.64 -10.08 24.13
CA LEU A 168 28.29 -10.27 25.52
C LEU A 168 27.83 -8.92 26.07
N TYR A 169 26.84 -8.97 26.97
CA TYR A 169 26.29 -7.78 27.61
C TYR A 169 26.60 -7.82 29.11
N LEU A 170 26.48 -6.67 29.78
CA LEU A 170 26.59 -6.59 31.24
C LEU A 170 25.68 -7.62 31.92
N ALA A 171 26.21 -8.26 32.98
CA ALA A 171 25.48 -9.27 33.73
C ALA A 171 24.28 -8.68 34.49
N GLU A 172 24.46 -7.47 35.03
CA GLU A 172 23.43 -6.72 35.73
C GLU A 172 22.93 -5.60 34.80
N LEU A 173 21.68 -5.70 34.38
CA LEU A 173 21.00 -4.71 33.55
C LEU A 173 19.77 -4.15 34.28
N PRO A 174 19.42 -2.87 34.06
CA PRO A 174 18.30 -2.23 34.75
C PRO A 174 16.96 -2.83 34.34
N THR A 175 15.99 -2.76 35.25
CA THR A 175 14.61 -3.19 34.98
C THR A 175 13.88 -2.22 34.04
N VAL A 176 12.95 -2.74 33.23
CA VAL A 176 12.27 -1.97 32.18
C VAL A 176 10.75 -1.95 32.34
N SER A 177 10.15 -0.78 32.14
CA SER A 177 8.71 -0.60 31.94
C SER A 177 8.45 -0.22 30.49
N ILE A 178 7.62 -1.01 29.81
CA ILE A 178 7.26 -0.77 28.41
C ILE A 178 5.92 -0.03 28.36
N VAL A 179 5.90 1.18 27.81
CA VAL A 179 4.72 2.04 27.68
C VAL A 179 4.23 2.01 26.23
N VAL A 180 2.97 1.60 26.04
CA VAL A 180 2.36 1.44 24.72
C VAL A 180 1.07 2.26 24.64
N PRO A 181 1.05 3.42 23.98
CA PRO A 181 -0.19 4.13 23.70
C PRO A 181 -1.03 3.34 22.68
N VAL A 182 -2.33 3.24 22.94
CA VAL A 182 -3.29 2.48 22.13
C VAL A 182 -4.46 3.38 21.78
N HIS A 183 -4.79 3.48 20.49
CA HIS A 183 -6.02 4.11 20.04
C HIS A 183 -6.57 3.35 18.83
N ASP A 184 -7.75 2.76 18.98
CA ASP A 184 -8.45 2.03 17.91
C ASP A 184 -7.57 0.99 17.18
N GLU A 185 -6.60 0.39 17.89
CA GLU A 185 -5.75 -0.67 17.35
C GLU A 185 -6.56 -1.96 17.08
N HIS A 186 -6.07 -2.81 16.17
CA HIS A 186 -6.63 -4.14 15.99
C HIS A 186 -6.23 -5.08 17.14
N LEU A 187 -7.17 -5.85 17.69
CA LEU A 187 -6.91 -6.65 18.89
C LEU A 187 -5.77 -7.67 18.70
N THR A 188 -5.71 -8.35 17.56
CA THR A 188 -4.71 -9.42 17.35
C THR A 188 -3.29 -8.89 17.16
N THR A 189 -3.11 -7.69 16.61
CA THR A 189 -1.78 -7.05 16.53
C THR A 189 -1.30 -6.63 17.92
N LEU A 190 -2.19 -6.03 18.72
CA LEU A 190 -1.88 -5.62 20.09
C LEU A 190 -1.51 -6.81 20.98
N ILE A 191 -2.28 -7.90 20.93
CA ILE A 191 -1.99 -9.09 21.73
C ILE A 191 -0.72 -9.79 21.25
N ARG A 192 -0.48 -9.85 19.92
CA ARG A 192 0.77 -10.40 19.36
C ARG A 192 2.00 -9.62 19.82
N MET A 193 1.90 -8.30 19.89
CA MET A 193 2.96 -7.45 20.43
C MET A 193 3.28 -7.83 21.89
N ILE A 194 2.28 -7.98 22.75
CA ILE A 194 2.48 -8.34 24.17
C ILE A 194 3.18 -9.71 24.29
N HIS A 195 2.70 -10.72 23.56
CA HIS A 195 3.34 -12.03 23.56
C HIS A 195 4.76 -12.00 23.01
N SER A 196 5.00 -11.24 21.93
CA SER A 196 6.32 -11.04 21.36
C SER A 196 7.32 -10.51 22.39
N ILE A 197 6.89 -9.52 23.19
CA ILE A 197 7.68 -8.94 24.28
C ILE A 197 7.91 -9.97 25.39
N ILE A 198 6.84 -10.57 25.94
CA ILE A 198 6.95 -11.51 27.07
C ILE A 198 7.84 -12.71 26.71
N ASN A 199 7.68 -13.26 25.51
CA ASN A 199 8.36 -14.49 25.09
C ASN A 199 9.84 -14.26 24.75
N ARG A 200 10.27 -13.03 24.45
CA ARG A 200 11.64 -12.72 23.98
C ARG A 200 12.41 -11.79 24.91
N THR A 201 11.86 -11.54 26.09
CA THR A 201 12.48 -10.67 27.10
C THR A 201 12.86 -11.48 28.33
N PRO A 202 14.08 -11.34 28.87
CA PRO A 202 14.44 -11.98 30.13
C PRO A 202 13.49 -11.56 31.26
N ALA A 203 12.86 -12.55 31.92
CA ALA A 203 11.76 -12.30 32.85
C ALA A 203 12.13 -11.42 34.06
N HIS A 204 13.41 -11.40 34.46
CA HIS A 204 13.91 -10.57 35.55
C HIS A 204 14.10 -9.10 35.15
N LEU A 205 14.29 -8.80 33.86
CA LEU A 205 14.44 -7.43 33.37
C LEU A 205 13.09 -6.76 33.11
N LEU A 206 12.08 -7.52 32.66
CA LEU A 206 10.75 -6.97 32.40
C LEU A 206 10.02 -6.69 33.72
N GLN A 207 9.82 -5.41 34.06
CA GLN A 207 9.04 -5.03 35.24
C GLN A 207 7.55 -5.05 34.94
N GLU A 208 7.14 -4.36 33.86
CA GLU A 208 5.73 -4.28 33.45
C GLU A 208 5.57 -3.81 32.00
N ILE A 209 4.42 -4.14 31.41
CA ILE A 209 3.90 -3.63 30.15
C ILE A 209 2.65 -2.81 30.47
N ILE A 210 2.67 -1.52 30.13
CA ILE A 210 1.62 -0.54 30.41
C ILE A 210 0.98 -0.16 29.08
N LEU A 211 -0.23 -0.66 28.83
CA LEU A 211 -1.04 -0.19 27.71
C LEU A 211 -1.80 1.07 28.15
N VAL A 212 -1.69 2.15 27.38
CA VAL A 212 -2.40 3.40 27.65
C VAL A 212 -3.46 3.58 26.57
N ASP A 213 -4.70 3.20 26.90
CA ASP A 213 -5.86 3.39 26.03
C ASP A 213 -6.25 4.87 25.98
N ASP A 214 -5.92 5.51 24.86
CA ASP A 214 -6.21 6.90 24.53
C ASP A 214 -7.62 7.04 23.97
N ASN A 215 -8.60 6.65 24.78
CA ASN A 215 -10.04 6.70 24.50
C ASN A 215 -10.42 6.01 23.18
N SER A 216 -10.11 4.71 23.07
CA SER A 216 -10.49 3.88 21.92
C SER A 216 -12.01 3.69 21.82
N ARG A 217 -12.51 3.70 20.58
CA ARG A 217 -13.93 3.50 20.23
C ARG A 217 -14.28 2.02 20.04
N LYS A 218 -13.32 1.20 19.62
CA LYS A 218 -13.54 -0.24 19.36
C LYS A 218 -13.91 -1.00 20.64
N GLU A 219 -15.04 -1.70 20.63
CA GLU A 219 -15.51 -2.51 21.77
C GLU A 219 -14.53 -3.64 22.15
N GLU A 220 -13.80 -4.19 21.19
CA GLU A 220 -12.78 -5.22 21.41
C GLU A 220 -11.65 -4.76 22.35
N LEU A 221 -11.38 -3.45 22.40
CA LEU A 221 -10.34 -2.87 23.26
C LEU A 221 -10.82 -2.56 24.68
N LYS A 222 -12.09 -2.86 25.01
CA LYS A 222 -12.68 -2.68 26.33
C LYS A 222 -12.63 -4.01 27.11
N GLY A 223 -13.78 -4.55 27.51
CA GLY A 223 -13.88 -5.79 28.28
C GLY A 223 -13.15 -7.00 27.66
N PRO A 224 -13.19 -7.23 26.34
CA PRO A 224 -12.47 -8.35 25.73
C PRO A 224 -10.95 -8.26 25.90
N LEU A 225 -10.37 -7.05 25.76
CA LEU A 225 -8.96 -6.80 26.03
C LEU A 225 -8.61 -7.05 27.50
N ASP A 226 -9.42 -6.54 28.43
CA ASP A 226 -9.20 -6.71 29.88
C ASP A 226 -9.17 -8.20 30.26
N LYS A 227 -10.12 -8.98 29.72
CA LYS A 227 -10.16 -10.44 29.91
C LYS A 227 -8.90 -11.10 29.38
N ARG A 228 -8.41 -10.69 28.21
CA ARG A 228 -7.20 -11.28 27.59
C ARG A 228 -5.92 -10.93 28.34
N ILE A 229 -5.84 -9.72 28.89
CA ILE A 229 -4.67 -9.26 29.65
C ILE A 229 -4.66 -9.81 31.07
N SER A 230 -5.82 -10.10 31.68
CA SER A 230 -5.89 -10.61 33.06
C SER A 230 -5.09 -11.89 33.32
N VAL A 231 -4.84 -12.69 32.26
CA VAL A 231 -4.04 -13.92 32.32
C VAL A 231 -2.57 -13.71 31.97
N LEU A 232 -2.20 -12.54 31.45
CA LEU A 232 -0.84 -12.19 31.07
C LEU A 232 -0.13 -11.53 32.25
N GLN A 233 0.94 -12.17 32.73
CA GLN A 233 1.71 -11.62 33.83
C GLN A 233 2.36 -10.28 33.44
N LYS A 234 2.50 -9.39 34.43
CA LYS A 234 3.18 -8.08 34.29
C LYS A 234 2.58 -7.14 33.24
N THR A 235 1.32 -7.32 32.84
CA THR A 235 0.64 -6.45 31.88
C THR A 235 -0.55 -5.75 32.51
N ARG A 236 -0.74 -4.45 32.25
CA ARG A 236 -1.91 -3.69 32.72
C ARG A 236 -2.34 -2.62 31.72
N VAL A 237 -3.58 -2.16 31.87
CA VAL A 237 -4.19 -1.12 31.03
C VAL A 237 -4.51 0.12 31.87
N ILE A 238 -4.19 1.29 31.35
CA ILE A 238 -4.60 2.60 31.85
C ILE A 238 -5.56 3.18 30.81
N ARG A 239 -6.75 3.64 31.21
CA ARG A 239 -7.75 4.21 30.29
C ARG A 239 -7.92 5.71 30.52
N LEU A 240 -7.67 6.50 29.47
CA LEU A 240 -7.87 7.94 29.50
C LEU A 240 -9.34 8.27 29.22
N GLN A 241 -9.86 9.29 29.91
CA GLN A 241 -11.28 9.66 29.84
C GLN A 241 -11.66 10.42 28.56
N LYS A 242 -10.66 10.97 27.86
CA LYS A 242 -10.82 11.71 26.61
C LYS A 242 -9.63 11.42 25.70
N ARG A 243 -9.76 11.75 24.41
CA ARG A 243 -8.66 11.65 23.46
C ARG A 243 -7.62 12.73 23.75
N GLU A 244 -6.47 12.33 24.28
CA GLU A 244 -5.37 13.21 24.65
C GLU A 244 -4.31 13.29 23.54
N GLY A 245 -4.15 12.25 22.72
CA GLY A 245 -3.14 12.17 21.66
C GLY A 245 -1.87 11.42 22.09
N LEU A 246 -1.01 11.09 21.12
CA LEU A 246 0.11 10.16 21.30
C LEU A 246 1.06 10.59 22.43
N VAL A 247 1.46 11.86 22.41
CA VAL A 247 2.43 12.42 23.37
C VAL A 247 1.89 12.35 24.81
N ARG A 248 0.67 12.84 25.03
CA ARG A 248 0.06 12.86 26.36
C ARG A 248 -0.24 11.44 26.87
N ALA A 249 -0.63 10.51 26.00
CA ALA A 249 -0.78 9.10 26.37
C ALA A 249 0.56 8.47 26.81
N ARG A 250 1.66 8.75 26.11
CA ARG A 250 3.01 8.31 26.53
C ARG A 250 3.39 8.87 27.90
N ILE A 251 3.15 10.16 28.14
CA ILE A 251 3.41 10.79 29.45
C ILE A 251 2.58 10.13 30.56
N ALA A 252 1.30 9.86 30.32
CA ALA A 252 0.42 9.21 31.30
C ALA A 252 0.95 7.82 31.70
N GLY A 253 1.38 7.01 30.74
CA GLY A 253 2.00 5.72 31.02
C GLY A 253 3.35 5.84 31.73
N ALA A 254 4.18 6.80 31.32
CA ALA A 254 5.49 7.05 31.94
C ALA A 254 5.38 7.47 33.42
N ARG A 255 4.32 8.20 33.81
CA ARG A 255 4.09 8.60 35.21
C ARG A 255 3.83 7.41 36.14
N GLU A 256 3.17 6.40 35.59
CA GLU A 256 2.77 5.21 36.33
C GLU A 256 3.83 4.10 36.32
N ALA A 257 4.87 4.24 35.49
CA ALA A 257 5.90 3.24 35.30
C ALA A 257 6.84 3.10 36.50
N LYS A 258 7.18 1.85 36.85
CA LYS A 258 8.01 1.50 38.02
C LYS A 258 9.42 1.02 37.66
N GLY A 259 9.69 0.75 36.38
CA GLY A 259 10.99 0.33 35.89
C GLY A 259 12.01 1.47 35.89
N GLU A 260 13.29 1.10 35.99
CA GLU A 260 14.41 2.05 35.95
C GLU A 260 14.61 2.66 34.56
N VAL A 261 14.24 1.90 33.52
CA VAL A 261 14.25 2.32 32.11
C VAL A 261 12.83 2.29 31.55
N LEU A 262 12.45 3.37 30.88
CA LEU A 262 11.22 3.50 30.11
C LEU A 262 11.49 3.10 28.67
N ILE A 263 10.67 2.21 28.12
CA ILE A 263 10.69 1.84 26.71
C ILE A 263 9.34 2.24 26.12
N PHE A 264 9.34 3.07 25.09
CA PHE A 264 8.12 3.44 24.39
C PHE A 264 8.03 2.63 23.11
N PHE A 265 6.89 1.99 22.88
CA PHE A 265 6.58 1.26 21.66
C PHE A 265 5.24 1.70 21.10
N ASP A 266 5.08 1.59 19.79
CA ASP A 266 3.78 1.70 19.15
C ASP A 266 3.00 0.38 19.30
N SER A 267 1.67 0.44 19.14
CA SER A 267 0.75 -0.66 19.45
C SER A 267 0.76 -1.85 18.48
N HIS A 268 1.61 -1.81 17.46
CA HIS A 268 1.67 -2.79 16.36
C HIS A 268 3.12 -3.15 15.99
N VAL A 269 3.85 -3.64 16.99
CA VAL A 269 5.26 -4.05 16.84
C VAL A 269 5.48 -5.52 17.20
N GLU A 270 6.54 -6.12 16.66
CA GLU A 270 7.04 -7.42 17.07
C GLU A 270 8.56 -7.36 17.29
N VAL A 271 9.00 -7.64 18.52
CA VAL A 271 10.43 -7.61 18.87
C VAL A 271 11.17 -8.84 18.36
N ASN A 272 12.42 -8.67 17.92
CA ASN A 272 13.26 -9.76 17.44
C ASN A 272 14.00 -10.46 18.60
N ILE A 273 14.78 -11.49 18.27
CA ILE A 273 15.56 -12.27 19.23
C ILE A 273 16.61 -11.38 19.91
N ASN A 274 16.67 -11.47 21.25
CA ASN A 274 17.65 -10.78 22.08
C ASN A 274 17.72 -9.26 21.79
N TRP A 275 16.55 -8.63 21.60
CA TRP A 275 16.41 -7.20 21.33
C TRP A 275 16.75 -6.33 22.55
N LEU A 276 16.42 -6.79 23.77
CA LEU A 276 16.45 -5.93 24.95
C LEU A 276 17.86 -5.59 25.45
N PRO A 277 18.78 -6.56 25.69
CA PRO A 277 20.11 -6.23 26.20
C PRO A 277 20.90 -5.17 25.40
N PRO A 278 20.99 -5.22 24.06
CA PRO A 278 21.64 -4.17 23.29
C PRO A 278 20.93 -2.82 23.36
N LEU A 279 19.63 -2.80 23.67
CA LEU A 279 18.87 -1.56 23.82
C LEU A 279 19.15 -0.85 25.15
N ILE A 280 19.34 -1.60 26.24
CA ILE A 280 19.44 -1.02 27.59
C ILE A 280 20.87 -0.93 28.14
N GLU A 281 21.81 -1.71 27.61
CA GLU A 281 23.22 -1.64 28.03
C GLU A 281 23.83 -0.22 27.90
N PRO A 282 23.64 0.54 26.80
CA PRO A 282 24.17 1.90 26.72
C PRO A 282 23.60 2.83 27.78
N ILE A 283 22.37 2.57 28.23
CA ILE A 283 21.70 3.31 29.31
C ILE A 283 22.26 2.91 30.67
N ALA A 284 22.59 1.62 30.87
CA ALA A 284 23.24 1.14 32.07
C ALA A 284 24.65 1.75 32.24
N LEU A 285 25.39 1.89 31.14
CA LEU A 285 26.71 2.53 31.12
C LEU A 285 26.63 4.04 31.36
N ASN A 286 25.61 4.70 30.82
CA ASN A 286 25.34 6.10 31.07
C ASN A 286 23.83 6.38 31.02
N TYR A 287 23.24 6.67 32.17
CA TYR A 287 21.80 6.88 32.32
C TYR A 287 21.24 8.05 31.51
N LYS A 288 22.11 8.97 31.05
CA LYS A 288 21.76 10.09 30.15
C LYS A 288 21.75 9.71 28.66
N THR A 289 21.95 8.44 28.34
CA THR A 289 21.84 7.91 26.98
C THR A 289 20.40 7.49 26.70
N SER A 290 19.89 7.88 25.53
CA SER A 290 18.66 7.34 24.95
C SER A 290 19.03 6.45 23.77
N VAL A 291 18.34 5.32 23.62
CA VAL A 291 18.70 4.29 22.64
C VAL A 291 17.49 3.94 21.79
N CYS A 292 17.64 3.92 20.47
CA CYS A 292 16.63 3.46 19.53
C CYS A 292 16.99 2.07 18.96
N PRO A 293 16.02 1.16 18.81
CA PRO A 293 16.23 -0.06 18.05
C PRO A 293 16.26 0.24 16.54
N PHE A 294 16.81 -0.68 15.76
CA PHE A 294 16.52 -0.73 14.33
C PHE A 294 15.06 -1.12 14.12
N ILE A 295 14.35 -0.30 13.36
CA ILE A 295 12.94 -0.49 13.05
C ILE A 295 12.87 -1.28 11.75
N ASP A 296 12.40 -2.52 11.83
CA ASP A 296 12.19 -3.40 10.68
C ASP A 296 10.75 -3.27 10.15
N ILE A 297 10.52 -3.75 8.93
CA ILE A 297 9.20 -3.67 8.30
C ILE A 297 8.45 -4.98 8.53
N ILE A 298 7.25 -4.88 9.10
CA ILE A 298 6.22 -5.91 8.96
C ILE A 298 5.29 -5.44 7.85
N LYS A 299 5.29 -6.14 6.71
CA LYS A 299 4.49 -5.74 5.55
C LYS A 299 3.01 -5.68 5.92
N TRP A 300 2.35 -4.56 5.65
CA TRP A 300 0.92 -4.40 5.90
C TRP A 300 0.06 -5.38 5.07
N GLU A 301 0.55 -5.82 3.92
CA GLU A 301 -0.14 -6.69 2.96
C GLU A 301 -0.29 -8.12 3.45
N ASN A 302 0.82 -8.70 3.90
CA ASN A 302 0.96 -10.14 4.13
C ASN A 302 1.74 -10.50 5.40
N PHE A 303 2.07 -9.52 6.25
CA PHE A 303 2.74 -9.71 7.55
C PHE A 303 4.15 -10.33 7.49
N ALA A 304 4.80 -10.31 6.32
CA ALA A 304 6.21 -10.69 6.20
C ALA A 304 7.09 -9.75 7.04
N TYR A 305 7.98 -10.32 7.85
CA TYR A 305 8.97 -9.58 8.62
C TYR A 305 10.26 -9.45 7.79
N ILE A 306 10.63 -8.22 7.42
CA ILE A 306 11.82 -7.94 6.60
C ILE A 306 12.66 -6.82 7.22
N ALA A 307 13.97 -6.88 7.01
CA ALA A 307 14.86 -5.77 7.34
C ALA A 307 14.44 -4.53 6.53
N GLN A 308 14.41 -3.36 7.17
CA GLN A 308 14.26 -2.11 6.42
C GLN A 308 15.57 -1.80 5.66
N ASP A 309 16.69 -1.86 6.38
CA ASP A 309 18.06 -1.69 5.90
C ASP A 309 19.07 -2.09 7.00
N GLU A 310 20.36 -1.81 6.77
CA GLU A 310 21.48 -2.01 7.70
C GLU A 310 21.84 -0.75 8.49
N GLY A 311 20.91 0.19 8.61
CA GLY A 311 21.03 1.41 9.42
C GLY A 311 21.28 2.66 8.60
N ALA A 312 20.79 3.78 9.14
CA ALA A 312 21.17 5.13 8.74
C ALA A 312 20.93 6.07 9.93
N ARG A 313 21.54 7.25 9.92
CA ARG A 313 21.34 8.25 10.97
C ARG A 313 20.12 9.11 10.62
N GLY A 314 19.20 9.30 11.55
CA GLY A 314 18.05 10.19 11.34
C GLY A 314 18.46 11.67 11.36
N ALA A 315 17.77 12.46 10.56
CA ALA A 315 18.02 13.87 10.34
C ALA A 315 16.73 14.60 9.94
N PHE A 316 16.87 15.85 9.51
CA PHE A 316 15.77 16.66 9.02
C PHE A 316 16.25 17.54 7.86
N ASP A 317 15.31 17.91 6.98
CA ASP A 317 15.49 19.10 6.16
C ASP A 317 14.95 20.33 6.89
N TRP A 318 15.23 21.50 6.34
CA TRP A 318 14.83 22.76 6.95
C TRP A 318 13.33 23.08 6.77
N SER A 319 12.54 22.19 6.18
CA SER A 319 11.07 22.21 6.30
C SER A 319 10.57 21.34 7.47
N LEU A 320 11.51 20.82 8.29
CA LEU A 320 11.29 19.87 9.38
C LEU A 320 10.64 18.55 8.92
N TYR A 321 10.91 18.13 7.69
CA TYR A 321 10.63 16.75 7.28
C TYR A 321 11.76 15.82 7.70
N TYR A 322 11.39 14.62 8.14
CA TYR A 322 12.36 13.62 8.57
C TYR A 322 13.18 13.14 7.37
N LYS A 323 14.49 13.11 7.54
CA LYS A 323 15.46 12.66 6.53
C LYS A 323 16.39 11.63 7.14
N ARG A 324 17.19 10.99 6.30
CA ARG A 324 18.20 10.02 6.72
C ARG A 324 19.54 10.41 6.12
N LEU A 325 20.57 10.42 6.95
CA LEU A 325 21.96 10.60 6.59
C LEU A 325 22.63 9.22 6.52
N PRO A 326 23.61 9.04 5.63
CA PRO A 326 24.38 7.80 5.61
C PRO A 326 25.12 7.58 6.94
N LEU A 327 25.44 6.33 7.22
CA LEU A 327 26.31 5.98 8.34
C LEU A 327 27.70 6.57 8.11
N LEU A 328 28.35 7.01 9.20
CA LEU A 328 29.76 7.42 9.15
C LEU A 328 30.64 6.19 8.89
N SER A 329 31.76 6.39 8.19
CA SER A 329 32.69 5.32 7.79
C SER A 329 33.20 4.48 8.97
N SER A 330 33.37 5.09 10.15
CA SER A 330 33.77 4.40 11.39
C SER A 330 32.76 3.34 11.84
N HIS A 331 31.47 3.53 11.56
CA HIS A 331 30.40 2.61 11.95
C HIS A 331 30.16 1.53 10.90
N ALA A 332 30.40 1.82 9.62
CA ALA A 332 30.40 0.81 8.56
C ALA A 332 31.42 -0.32 8.84
N GLN A 333 32.49 -0.01 9.59
CA GLN A 333 33.51 -0.99 10.01
C GLN A 333 33.08 -1.84 11.22
N ASN A 334 32.13 -1.37 12.03
CA ASN A 334 31.67 -2.03 13.26
C ASN A 334 30.13 -2.10 13.31
N PRO A 335 29.49 -2.94 12.46
CA PRO A 335 28.04 -2.92 12.24
C PRO A 335 27.21 -3.41 13.44
N SER A 336 27.85 -3.94 14.48
CA SER A 336 27.17 -4.42 15.69
C SER A 336 27.23 -3.44 16.85
N GLU A 337 28.00 -2.36 16.77
CA GLU A 337 28.14 -1.35 17.83
C GLU A 337 27.05 -0.27 17.72
N PRO A 338 26.52 0.23 18.86
CA PRO A 338 25.65 1.39 18.85
C PRO A 338 26.35 2.64 18.30
N PHE A 339 25.62 3.46 17.53
CA PHE A 339 26.15 4.65 16.86
C PHE A 339 25.33 5.90 17.15
N ASP A 340 25.97 7.07 17.07
CA ASP A 340 25.31 8.35 17.33
C ASP A 340 24.26 8.67 16.27
N ASN A 341 23.06 8.99 16.73
CA ASN A 341 21.93 9.37 15.89
C ASN A 341 21.51 10.82 16.21
N PRO A 342 21.57 11.76 15.25
CA PRO A 342 21.16 13.14 15.48
C PRO A 342 19.68 13.29 15.83
N VAL A 343 18.81 12.55 15.15
CA VAL A 343 17.35 12.62 15.33
C VAL A 343 16.74 11.23 15.26
N MET A 344 15.93 10.85 16.25
CA MET A 344 15.20 9.59 16.22
C MET A 344 14.04 9.63 15.19
N ALA A 345 13.68 8.49 14.61
CA ALA A 345 12.51 8.38 13.73
C ALA A 345 11.18 8.70 14.46
N GLY A 346 11.16 8.58 15.78
CA GLY A 346 9.94 8.58 16.59
C GLY A 346 9.43 7.16 16.81
N GLY A 347 8.33 6.98 17.55
CA GLY A 347 7.73 5.66 17.73
C GLY A 347 8.40 4.79 18.81
N LEU A 348 9.64 4.37 18.61
CA LEU A 348 10.32 3.34 19.41
C LEU A 348 11.66 3.80 19.98
N PHE A 349 11.80 3.82 21.31
CA PHE A 349 13.07 4.14 21.99
C PHE A 349 13.06 3.73 23.47
N ALA A 350 14.24 3.64 24.06
CA ALA A 350 14.47 3.42 25.47
C ALA A 350 15.24 4.59 26.10
N ILE A 351 14.85 4.98 27.32
CA ILE A 351 15.49 6.06 28.09
C ILE A 351 15.39 5.75 29.59
N SER A 352 16.40 6.14 30.37
CA SER A 352 16.29 6.05 31.84
C SER A 352 15.07 6.85 32.34
N SER A 353 14.27 6.27 33.23
CA SER A 353 13.13 6.95 33.86
C SER A 353 13.59 8.23 34.57
N LYS A 354 14.71 8.15 35.28
CA LYS A 354 15.37 9.30 35.92
C LYS A 354 15.68 10.40 34.91
N TRP A 355 16.34 10.05 33.81
CA TRP A 355 16.74 11.04 32.80
C TRP A 355 15.54 11.65 32.07
N PHE A 356 14.53 10.85 31.74
CA PHE A 356 13.30 11.33 31.11
C PHE A 356 12.62 12.43 31.95
N TRP A 357 12.55 12.25 33.28
CA TRP A 357 11.96 13.25 34.17
C TRP A 357 12.89 14.43 34.49
N GLU A 358 14.21 14.24 34.49
CA GLU A 358 15.18 15.36 34.55
C GLU A 358 15.02 16.30 33.34
N LEU A 359 14.72 15.73 32.17
CA LEU A 359 14.38 16.45 30.93
C LEU A 359 12.96 17.06 30.94
N GLY A 360 12.15 16.80 31.97
CA GLY A 360 10.76 17.26 32.05
C GLY A 360 9.78 16.48 31.16
N GLY A 361 10.17 15.31 30.68
CA GLY A 361 9.40 14.47 29.77
C GLY A 361 9.24 15.09 28.37
N TYR A 362 8.18 14.68 27.66
CA TYR A 362 7.77 15.33 26.42
C TYR A 362 7.14 16.69 26.68
N ASP A 363 7.16 17.56 25.66
CA ASP A 363 6.34 18.77 25.66
C ASP A 363 4.84 18.45 25.55
N GLU A 364 4.12 18.62 26.67
CA GLU A 364 2.65 18.39 26.77
C GLU A 364 1.81 19.29 25.86
N GLY A 365 2.42 20.38 25.34
CA GLY A 365 1.80 21.28 24.38
C GLY A 365 1.88 20.81 22.92
N LEU A 366 2.55 19.69 22.64
CA LEU A 366 2.52 19.06 21.31
C LEU A 366 1.20 18.33 21.12
N ASP A 367 0.49 18.70 20.07
CA ASP A 367 -0.83 18.16 19.78
C ASP A 367 -0.74 16.94 18.87
N ILE A 368 -1.41 15.87 19.28
CA ILE A 368 -1.70 14.68 18.46
C ILE A 368 -0.45 13.88 18.01
N TRP A 369 0.29 14.39 17.03
CA TRP A 369 1.39 13.73 16.35
C TRP A 369 2.26 14.75 15.59
N GLY A 370 3.56 14.48 15.51
CA GLY A 370 4.53 15.23 14.73
C GLY A 370 5.23 16.30 15.55
N GLY A 371 6.56 16.34 15.45
CA GLY A 371 7.42 17.30 16.16
C GLY A 371 8.07 16.73 17.41
N GLU A 372 7.46 15.72 18.05
CA GLU A 372 7.95 15.12 19.29
C GLU A 372 9.31 14.45 19.15
N GLN A 373 9.60 13.89 17.96
CA GLN A 373 10.87 13.25 17.66
C GLN A 373 12.01 14.27 17.60
N TYR A 374 11.75 15.47 17.08
CA TYR A 374 12.74 16.56 17.04
C TYR A 374 12.91 17.18 18.42
N GLU A 375 11.79 17.46 19.10
CA GLU A 375 11.75 18.04 20.44
C GLU A 375 12.62 17.24 21.42
N LEU A 376 12.41 15.92 21.49
CA LEU A 376 13.14 15.06 22.41
C LEU A 376 14.59 14.85 21.96
N SER A 377 14.87 14.69 20.66
CA SER A 377 16.25 14.53 20.16
C SER A 377 17.11 15.75 20.46
N PHE A 378 16.60 16.94 20.17
CA PHE A 378 17.28 18.21 20.44
C PHE A 378 17.50 18.42 21.93
N LYS A 379 16.49 18.10 22.74
CA LYS A 379 16.57 18.16 24.19
C LYS A 379 17.65 17.23 24.75
N ILE A 380 17.69 15.97 24.32
CA ILE A 380 18.70 14.99 24.78
C ILE A 380 20.10 15.51 24.47
N TRP A 381 20.38 15.88 23.23
CA TRP A 381 21.72 16.31 22.81
C TRP A 381 22.14 17.63 23.45
N GLN A 382 21.30 18.67 23.36
CA GLN A 382 21.66 20.00 23.85
C GLN A 382 21.81 20.01 25.39
N CYS A 383 21.06 19.19 26.12
CA CYS A 383 21.10 19.16 27.59
C CYS A 383 22.11 18.15 28.16
N GLY A 384 23.05 17.67 27.35
CA GLY A 384 24.20 16.87 27.80
C GLY A 384 23.97 15.35 27.88
N GLY A 385 22.92 14.85 27.22
CA GLY A 385 22.72 13.42 26.97
C GLY A 385 23.31 12.98 25.63
N ARG A 386 23.04 11.73 25.28
CA ARG A 386 23.47 11.10 24.02
C ARG A 386 22.30 10.31 23.43
N LEU A 387 22.11 10.36 22.12
CA LEU A 387 21.11 9.57 21.40
C LEU A 387 21.82 8.61 20.44
N VAL A 388 21.55 7.32 20.57
CA VAL A 388 22.20 6.28 19.76
C VAL A 388 21.20 5.30 19.18
N ASP A 389 21.50 4.74 18.02
CA ASP A 389 20.80 3.57 17.48
C ASP A 389 21.62 2.32 17.81
N ALA A 390 20.95 1.24 18.20
CA ALA A 390 21.57 -0.04 18.55
C ALA A 390 21.25 -1.11 17.48
N PRO A 391 22.17 -1.40 16.53
CA PRO A 391 21.92 -2.33 15.41
C PRO A 391 21.51 -3.75 15.84
N CYS A 392 21.99 -4.21 16.99
CA CYS A 392 21.67 -5.53 17.52
C CYS A 392 20.31 -5.60 18.22
N SER A 393 19.65 -4.46 18.47
CA SER A 393 18.26 -4.38 18.91
C SER A 393 17.36 -4.14 17.71
N ARG A 394 16.57 -5.14 17.31
CA ARG A 394 15.68 -5.06 16.15
C ARG A 394 14.23 -5.25 16.56
N VAL A 395 13.35 -4.37 16.06
CA VAL A 395 11.91 -4.40 16.33
C VAL A 395 11.15 -4.17 15.04
N GLY A 396 10.32 -5.12 14.62
CA GLY A 396 9.46 -4.98 13.47
C GLY A 396 8.26 -4.09 13.77
N HIS A 397 7.91 -3.23 12.84
CA HIS A 397 6.79 -2.30 12.92
C HIS A 397 5.88 -2.43 11.69
N ILE A 398 4.56 -2.41 11.90
CA ILE A 398 3.59 -2.45 10.79
C ILE A 398 3.45 -1.05 10.17
N TYR A 399 4.04 -0.83 9.01
CA TYR A 399 3.83 0.39 8.22
C TYR A 399 2.52 0.31 7.44
N ARG A 400 1.48 1.00 7.93
CA ARG A 400 0.15 1.03 7.31
C ARG A 400 0.21 1.66 5.92
N GLN A 401 -0.66 1.21 5.01
CA GLN A 401 -0.75 1.84 3.67
C GLN A 401 -1.41 3.22 3.73
N PHE A 402 -2.35 3.41 4.65
CA PHE A 402 -3.01 4.68 4.94
C PHE A 402 -3.40 4.71 6.43
N ASN A 403 -3.67 5.91 6.95
CA ASN A 403 -4.10 6.07 8.34
C ASN A 403 -5.64 6.00 8.43
N PRO A 404 -6.23 4.95 9.02
CA PRO A 404 -7.69 4.81 9.13
C PRO A 404 -8.31 5.73 10.19
N HIS A 405 -7.50 6.33 11.08
CA HIS A 405 -7.99 7.12 12.20
C HIS A 405 -8.30 8.59 11.84
N GLY A 406 -8.23 8.93 10.55
CA GLY A 406 -8.53 10.25 10.00
C GLY A 406 -7.40 11.25 10.22
N GLY A 407 -7.01 11.94 9.14
CA GLY A 407 -6.30 13.21 9.23
C GLY A 407 -7.25 14.21 9.89
N PHE A 408 -6.90 14.60 11.11
CA PHE A 408 -7.72 15.34 12.06
C PHE A 408 -8.47 16.53 11.43
N ALA A 409 -9.76 16.62 11.73
CA ALA A 409 -10.58 17.82 11.57
C ALA A 409 -10.19 18.97 12.54
N LEU A 410 -8.88 19.12 12.84
CA LEU A 410 -8.32 20.02 13.85
C LEU A 410 -7.18 20.87 13.27
N GLY A 411 -7.48 21.72 12.28
CA GLY A 411 -6.58 22.78 11.81
C GLY A 411 -5.14 22.34 11.48
N ASP A 412 -4.23 23.32 11.43
CA ASP A 412 -2.80 23.11 11.13
C ASP A 412 -1.98 22.82 12.39
N TYR A 413 -2.25 21.68 13.05
CA TYR A 413 -1.54 21.28 14.28
C TYR A 413 -0.06 20.93 14.03
N LEU A 414 0.29 20.41 12.84
CA LEU A 414 1.66 20.04 12.52
C LEU A 414 2.57 21.27 12.44
N SER A 415 2.15 22.33 11.74
CA SER A 415 2.92 23.57 11.70
C SER A 415 3.03 24.22 13.09
N ARG A 416 2.00 24.11 13.94
CA ARG A 416 2.07 24.56 15.34
C ARG A 416 3.10 23.77 16.14
N ASN A 417 3.11 22.44 16.04
CA ASN A 417 4.11 21.61 16.71
C ASN A 417 5.53 21.94 16.24
N HIS A 418 5.74 22.05 14.94
CA HIS A 418 7.02 22.49 14.35
C HIS A 418 7.43 23.88 14.84
N LYS A 419 6.48 24.82 14.95
CA LYS A 419 6.71 26.16 15.48
C LYS A 419 7.17 26.13 16.94
N ARG A 420 6.56 25.29 17.78
CA ARG A 420 6.98 25.09 19.18
C ARG A 420 8.41 24.56 19.28
N VAL A 421 8.75 23.53 18.50
CA VAL A 421 10.10 22.96 18.46
C VAL A 421 11.13 24.01 18.03
N ALA A 422 10.88 24.69 16.91
CA ALA A 422 11.79 25.69 16.37
C ALA A 422 12.02 26.85 17.35
N ALA A 423 10.94 27.37 17.94
CA ALA A 423 11.00 28.51 18.87
C ALA A 423 11.75 28.21 20.17
N VAL A 424 11.70 26.96 20.66
CA VAL A 424 12.36 26.56 21.91
C VAL A 424 13.79 26.09 21.69
N TRP A 425 14.06 25.34 20.62
CA TRP A 425 15.27 24.53 20.51
C TRP A 425 16.21 24.91 19.37
N MET A 426 15.79 25.70 18.37
CA MET A 426 16.58 25.95 17.15
C MET A 426 17.27 27.32 17.08
N ASP A 427 17.09 28.20 18.07
CA ASP A 427 17.75 29.50 18.16
C ASP A 427 17.67 30.29 16.83
N GLU A 428 18.79 30.88 16.37
CA GLU A 428 18.87 31.60 15.09
C GLU A 428 18.56 30.74 13.86
N TYR A 429 18.66 29.41 13.97
CA TYR A 429 18.38 28.50 12.87
C TYR A 429 16.88 28.28 12.64
N ALA A 430 16.02 28.66 13.59
CA ALA A 430 14.58 28.67 13.40
C ALA A 430 14.17 29.54 12.19
N GLU A 431 14.94 30.57 11.87
CA GLU A 431 14.70 31.44 10.71
C GLU A 431 14.80 30.70 9.37
N TYR A 432 15.64 29.65 9.25
CA TYR A 432 15.70 28.85 8.04
C TYR A 432 14.44 27.99 7.83
N VAL A 433 13.78 27.61 8.93
CA VAL A 433 12.48 26.93 8.89
C VAL A 433 11.37 27.90 8.51
N TYR A 434 11.34 29.07 9.14
CA TYR A 434 10.33 30.09 8.85
C TYR A 434 10.43 30.67 7.43
N LYS A 435 11.63 30.70 6.83
CA LYS A 435 11.79 31.10 5.42
C LYS A 435 11.21 30.09 4.43
N ARG A 436 11.19 28.80 4.77
CA ARG A 436 10.60 27.75 3.91
C ARG A 436 9.09 27.65 4.06
N ASN A 437 8.58 27.93 5.26
CA ASN A 437 7.15 28.00 5.53
C ASN A 437 6.80 29.32 6.24
N GLU A 438 6.54 30.36 5.45
CA GLU A 438 6.29 31.71 5.96
C GLU A 438 5.02 31.79 6.83
N HIS A 439 4.05 30.90 6.60
CA HIS A 439 2.84 30.78 7.41
C HIS A 439 3.16 30.53 8.90
N MET A 440 4.23 29.76 9.20
CA MET A 440 4.66 29.47 10.57
C MET A 440 5.09 30.71 11.37
N ARG A 441 5.38 31.84 10.72
CA ARG A 441 5.68 33.09 11.43
C ARG A 441 4.48 33.60 12.22
N ASN A 442 3.29 33.42 11.65
CA ASN A 442 2.04 33.96 12.17
C ASN A 442 1.26 32.97 13.06
N ILE A 443 1.75 31.73 13.18
CA ILE A 443 1.14 30.72 14.05
C ILE A 443 1.59 30.96 15.49
N ASP A 444 0.61 31.03 16.40
CA ASP A 444 0.86 31.04 17.84
C ASP A 444 1.30 29.63 18.31
N PRO A 445 2.53 29.47 18.84
CA PRO A 445 2.98 28.21 19.44
C PRO A 445 2.19 27.83 20.70
N GLY A 446 1.44 28.75 21.31
CA GLY A 446 0.88 28.60 22.65
C GLY A 446 1.97 28.77 23.73
N ASN A 447 1.66 28.41 24.98
CA ASN A 447 2.59 28.59 26.09
C ASN A 447 3.81 27.65 25.95
N ILE A 448 5.02 28.24 25.87
CA ILE A 448 6.31 27.54 25.80
C ILE A 448 7.22 27.83 27.02
N GLU A 449 6.74 28.56 28.02
CA GLU A 449 7.53 28.99 29.19
C GLU A 449 8.13 27.80 29.95
N LYS A 450 7.37 26.73 30.11
CA LYS A 450 7.84 25.49 30.77
C LYS A 450 9.05 24.89 30.06
N GLN A 451 9.04 24.86 28.72
CA GLN A 451 10.14 24.30 27.94
C GLN A 451 11.38 25.21 27.98
N LEU A 452 11.20 26.52 27.88
CA LEU A 452 12.29 27.49 28.03
C LEU A 452 12.92 27.44 29.43
N ALA A 453 12.09 27.28 30.48
CA ALA A 453 12.56 27.14 31.85
C ALA A 453 13.40 25.87 32.05
N ILE A 454 12.99 24.73 31.46
CA ILE A 454 13.78 23.49 31.47
C ILE A 454 15.11 23.70 30.76
N ARG A 455 15.10 24.28 29.55
CA ARG A 455 16.31 24.56 28.76
C ARG A 455 17.32 25.41 29.54
N LYS A 456 16.83 26.44 30.24
CA LYS A 456 17.65 27.29 31.12
C LYS A 456 18.14 26.54 32.35
N LYS A 457 17.27 25.78 33.03
CA LYS A 457 17.59 25.04 34.26
C LYS A 457 18.70 24.01 34.03
N LEU A 458 18.68 23.32 32.89
CA LEU A 458 19.67 22.29 32.55
C LEU A 458 20.93 22.85 31.88
N ALA A 459 21.03 24.18 31.71
CA ALA A 459 22.13 24.85 31.03
C ALA A 459 22.43 24.23 29.66
N CYS A 460 21.37 23.98 28.87
CA CYS A 460 21.51 23.30 27.59
C CYS A 460 22.30 24.15 26.59
N LYS A 461 23.09 23.47 25.76
CA LYS A 461 23.93 24.06 24.70
C LYS A 461 23.05 24.70 23.62
N PRO A 462 23.56 25.71 22.90
CA PRO A 462 22.84 26.32 21.79
C PRO A 462 22.69 25.34 20.60
N PHE A 463 21.72 25.58 19.74
CA PHE A 463 21.49 24.77 18.54
C PHE A 463 22.67 24.81 17.56
N LYS A 464 23.41 25.92 17.53
CA LYS A 464 24.69 26.00 16.81
C LYS A 464 25.65 24.87 17.20
N TRP A 465 25.76 24.57 18.50
CA TRP A 465 26.61 23.47 18.97
C TRP A 465 26.11 22.11 18.45
N PHE A 466 24.78 21.89 18.45
CA PHE A 466 24.19 20.68 17.88
C PHE A 466 24.53 20.54 16.40
N MET A 467 24.41 21.61 15.62
CA MET A 467 24.77 21.62 14.20
C MET A 467 26.26 21.39 13.95
N GLU A 468 27.15 21.86 14.83
CA GLU A 468 28.60 21.72 14.65
C GLU A 468 29.17 20.38 15.15
N HIS A 469 28.53 19.74 16.14
CA HIS A 469 29.09 18.58 16.84
C HIS A 469 28.28 17.30 16.67
N VAL A 470 26.96 17.41 16.45
CA VAL A 470 26.06 16.25 16.34
C VAL A 470 25.62 16.06 14.89
N ALA A 471 25.10 17.12 14.27
CA ALA A 471 24.59 17.13 12.91
C ALA A 471 25.54 17.86 11.94
N PHE A 472 26.85 17.70 12.12
CA PHE A 472 27.91 18.43 11.40
C PHE A 472 27.88 18.23 9.89
N ASP A 473 27.37 17.09 9.44
CA ASP A 473 27.28 16.73 8.04
C ASP A 473 25.88 16.96 7.44
N LEU A 474 24.87 17.30 8.26
CA LEU A 474 23.52 17.61 7.77
C LEU A 474 23.54 18.70 6.68
N PRO A 475 24.29 19.82 6.82
CA PRO A 475 24.32 20.85 5.78
C PRO A 475 24.92 20.40 4.44
N GLN A 476 25.68 19.30 4.41
CA GLN A 476 26.25 18.76 3.16
C GLN A 476 25.16 18.12 2.29
N TYR A 477 24.16 17.51 2.92
CA TYR A 477 23.04 16.86 2.24
C TYR A 477 21.80 17.76 2.16
N TYR A 478 21.56 18.56 3.19
CA TYR A 478 20.39 19.42 3.34
C TYR A 478 20.81 20.82 3.81
N PRO A 479 21.34 21.69 2.93
CA PRO A 479 21.86 22.99 3.34
C PRO A 479 20.75 23.98 3.75
N PRO A 480 20.99 24.83 4.78
CA PRO A 480 20.02 25.82 5.25
C PRO A 480 19.67 26.87 4.21
N VAL A 481 20.64 27.25 3.39
CA VAL A 481 20.50 28.13 2.24
C VAL A 481 21.18 27.44 1.06
N PRO A 482 20.63 27.48 -0.16
CA PRO A 482 21.34 27.00 -1.34
C PRO A 482 22.74 27.62 -1.40
N LEU A 483 23.78 26.79 -1.54
CA LEU A 483 25.17 27.25 -1.56
C LEU A 483 25.46 27.97 -2.88
N PRO A 484 26.43 28.90 -2.92
CA PRO A 484 26.89 29.48 -4.17
C PRO A 484 27.47 28.39 -5.09
N PRO A 485 27.38 28.56 -6.43
CA PRO A 485 27.98 27.63 -7.38
C PRO A 485 29.50 27.53 -7.18
N TYR A 486 30.07 26.34 -7.40
CA TYR A 486 31.52 26.10 -7.34
C TYR A 486 32.30 26.91 -8.39
N ALA A 487 31.69 27.13 -9.56
CA ALA A 487 32.26 27.93 -10.63
C ALA A 487 31.15 28.55 -11.47
N THR A 488 31.44 29.72 -12.06
CA THR A 488 30.59 30.38 -13.05
C THR A 488 31.44 30.89 -14.21
N GLY A 489 30.91 30.85 -15.43
CA GLY A 489 31.58 31.39 -16.62
C GLY A 489 31.45 30.50 -17.85
N GLU A 490 32.36 30.70 -18.81
CA GLU A 490 32.42 29.88 -20.03
C GLU A 490 33.21 28.58 -19.81
N ILE A 491 32.76 27.49 -20.41
CA ILE A 491 33.48 26.21 -20.38
C ILE A 491 34.30 26.10 -21.66
N ARG A 492 35.62 26.30 -21.54
CA ARG A 492 36.55 26.34 -22.66
C ARG A 492 37.38 25.07 -22.78
N SER A 493 37.42 24.49 -23.98
CA SER A 493 38.34 23.41 -24.32
C SER A 493 39.79 23.91 -24.36
N MET A 494 40.66 23.30 -23.56
CA MET A 494 42.09 23.63 -23.53
C MET A 494 42.83 23.25 -24.82
N VAL A 495 42.28 22.33 -25.63
CA VAL A 495 42.93 21.83 -26.85
C VAL A 495 42.46 22.59 -28.09
N SER A 496 41.15 22.82 -28.22
CA SER A 496 40.58 23.45 -29.41
C SER A 496 40.32 24.94 -29.25
N SER A 497 40.47 25.50 -28.04
CA SER A 497 40.14 26.90 -27.71
C SER A 497 38.67 27.30 -27.98
N LEU A 498 37.81 26.32 -28.25
CA LEU A 498 36.37 26.47 -28.42
C LEU A 498 35.65 26.41 -27.07
N CYS A 499 34.49 27.05 -26.97
CA CYS A 499 33.66 27.06 -25.78
C CYS A 499 32.42 26.19 -25.99
N ILE A 500 31.90 25.59 -24.92
CA ILE A 500 30.59 24.95 -24.96
C ILE A 500 29.54 26.02 -25.26
N ASP A 501 28.64 25.75 -26.19
CA ASP A 501 27.51 26.61 -26.53
C ASP A 501 26.24 25.78 -26.65
N THR A 502 25.29 26.05 -25.75
CA THR A 502 23.98 25.39 -25.76
C THR A 502 23.02 25.98 -26.79
N LYS A 503 23.37 27.12 -27.40
CA LYS A 503 22.58 27.83 -28.43
C LYS A 503 21.14 28.09 -27.99
N PHE A 504 20.93 28.32 -26.68
CA PHE A 504 19.61 28.44 -26.07
C PHE A 504 18.70 27.22 -26.33
N GLY A 505 19.28 26.04 -26.49
CA GLY A 505 18.56 24.79 -26.71
C GLY A 505 17.54 24.50 -25.61
N GLY A 506 16.41 23.89 -25.98
CA GLY A 506 15.39 23.44 -25.04
C GLY A 506 15.77 22.14 -24.33
N GLU A 507 14.82 21.58 -23.57
CA GLU A 507 14.97 20.25 -22.99
C GLU A 507 15.25 19.20 -24.07
N HIS A 508 16.13 18.25 -23.77
CA HIS A 508 16.67 17.23 -24.67
C HIS A 508 17.51 17.73 -25.84
N ALA A 509 17.82 19.03 -25.92
CA ALA A 509 18.69 19.56 -26.97
C ALA A 509 20.13 19.07 -26.77
N THR A 510 20.72 18.49 -27.81
CA THR A 510 22.16 18.25 -27.89
C THR A 510 22.88 19.56 -28.12
N PHE A 511 24.03 19.74 -27.49
CA PHE A 511 24.88 20.91 -27.67
C PHE A 511 26.33 20.50 -27.88
N GLY A 512 27.18 21.46 -28.24
CA GLY A 512 28.56 21.18 -28.62
C GLY A 512 29.48 22.36 -28.43
N LEU A 513 30.63 22.29 -29.09
CA LEU A 513 31.65 23.34 -29.05
C LEU A 513 31.41 24.35 -30.18
N ASP A 514 31.46 25.64 -29.86
CA ASP A 514 31.47 26.76 -30.80
C ASP A 514 32.58 27.76 -30.43
N ARG A 515 32.77 28.81 -31.23
CA ARG A 515 33.74 29.87 -30.92
C ARG A 515 33.31 30.63 -29.67
N CYS A 516 34.26 30.92 -28.79
CA CYS A 516 33.99 31.63 -27.54
C CYS A 516 33.45 33.05 -27.81
N LEU A 517 32.26 33.37 -27.31
CA LEU A 517 31.59 34.66 -27.52
C LEU A 517 32.37 35.82 -26.90
N ARG A 518 33.11 35.56 -25.82
CA ARG A 518 33.98 36.55 -25.18
C ARG A 518 35.05 37.09 -26.14
N ASP A 519 35.52 36.26 -27.06
CA ASP A 519 36.56 36.60 -28.04
C ASP A 519 35.97 37.10 -29.37
N HIS A 520 34.66 36.94 -29.59
CA HIS A 520 33.96 37.29 -30.82
C HIS A 520 32.59 37.93 -30.53
N ARG A 521 32.59 39.26 -30.33
CA ARG A 521 31.41 40.04 -29.90
C ARG A 521 30.27 40.16 -30.93
N ASP A 522 30.49 39.72 -32.16
CA ASP A 522 29.53 39.84 -33.27
C ASP A 522 28.54 38.65 -33.35
N ARG A 523 28.55 37.75 -32.36
CA ARG A 523 27.73 36.53 -32.36
C ARG A 523 26.86 36.42 -31.12
N SER A 524 25.76 35.70 -31.25
CA SER A 524 24.87 35.32 -30.16
C SER A 524 24.97 33.82 -29.88
N GLY A 525 24.85 33.44 -28.61
CA GLY A 525 24.89 32.05 -28.13
C GLY A 525 24.77 32.01 -26.62
N GLU A 526 24.69 30.81 -26.05
CA GLU A 526 24.55 30.59 -24.62
C GLU A 526 25.78 29.84 -24.11
N GLN A 527 26.76 30.62 -23.63
CA GLN A 527 28.08 30.11 -23.21
C GLN A 527 28.43 30.50 -21.77
N GLN A 528 27.44 30.90 -20.97
CA GLN A 528 27.61 31.20 -19.55
C GLN A 528 26.93 30.11 -18.74
N PHE A 529 27.71 29.39 -17.95
CA PHE A 529 27.27 28.26 -17.16
C PHE A 529 27.65 28.43 -15.70
N GLU A 530 26.94 27.72 -14.84
CA GLU A 530 27.32 27.51 -13.45
C GLU A 530 27.47 26.02 -13.17
N LEU A 531 28.53 25.68 -12.44
CA LEU A 531 28.67 24.40 -11.77
C LEU A 531 28.06 24.60 -10.37
N SER A 532 26.83 24.14 -10.17
CA SER A 532 26.12 24.38 -8.92
C SER A 532 26.73 23.60 -7.76
N TRP A 533 26.36 23.95 -6.54
CA TRP A 533 26.79 23.26 -5.33
C TRP A 533 26.39 21.78 -5.27
N ARG A 534 25.40 21.37 -6.09
CA ARG A 534 24.97 19.97 -6.27
C ARG A 534 25.82 19.21 -7.28
N GLN A 535 26.87 19.82 -7.81
CA GLN A 535 27.75 19.27 -8.85
C GLN A 535 27.06 19.03 -10.21
N ASP A 536 25.94 19.72 -10.45
CA ASP A 536 25.35 19.81 -11.78
C ASP A 536 25.89 21.03 -12.56
N ILE A 537 25.92 20.95 -13.88
CA ILE A 537 26.32 22.06 -14.76
C ILE A 537 25.06 22.55 -15.47
N ARG A 538 24.77 23.85 -15.42
CA ARG A 538 23.59 24.45 -16.07
C ARG A 538 23.90 25.81 -16.69
N PRO A 539 23.21 26.22 -17.76
CA PRO A 539 23.30 27.60 -18.24
C PRO A 539 22.83 28.58 -17.15
N ASN A 540 23.50 29.72 -17.05
CA ASN A 540 23.18 30.73 -16.03
C ASN A 540 21.72 31.17 -16.12
N GLY A 541 20.99 31.08 -15.02
CA GLY A 541 19.58 31.47 -14.95
C GLY A 541 18.62 30.52 -15.66
N ARG A 542 19.06 29.31 -16.01
CA ARG A 542 18.20 28.25 -16.58
C ARG A 542 18.09 27.04 -15.68
N GLU A 543 16.94 26.39 -15.77
CA GLU A 543 16.58 25.20 -15.00
C GLU A 543 16.92 23.89 -15.73
N LEU A 544 17.84 23.98 -16.70
CA LEU A 544 18.31 22.84 -17.47
C LEU A 544 19.75 22.54 -17.08
N CYS A 545 20.00 21.31 -16.68
CA CYS A 545 21.30 20.77 -16.35
C CYS A 545 21.85 19.91 -17.51
N PHE A 546 23.17 19.74 -17.53
CA PHE A 546 23.84 18.82 -18.44
C PHE A 546 23.57 17.39 -17.97
N ASP A 547 23.12 16.54 -18.89
CA ASP A 547 22.87 15.13 -18.58
C ASP A 547 23.36 14.22 -19.72
N VAL A 548 23.59 12.96 -19.39
CA VAL A 548 23.96 11.91 -20.33
C VAL A 548 22.95 10.77 -20.17
N PRO A 549 22.01 10.60 -21.11
CA PRO A 549 20.85 9.72 -20.93
C PRO A 549 21.21 8.22 -20.97
N GLN A 550 22.42 7.86 -21.40
CA GLN A 550 22.86 6.48 -21.62
C GLN A 550 24.33 6.31 -21.19
N GLN A 551 24.69 5.14 -20.67
CA GLN A 551 26.06 4.85 -20.20
C GLN A 551 27.03 4.40 -21.32
N GLU A 552 26.65 4.57 -22.59
CA GLU A 552 27.48 4.14 -23.71
C GLU A 552 28.64 5.10 -24.00
N LYS A 553 29.73 4.56 -24.55
CA LYS A 553 30.86 5.40 -24.96
C LYS A 553 30.43 6.29 -26.13
N ARG A 554 30.69 7.59 -26.01
CA ARG A 554 30.37 8.66 -26.99
C ARG A 554 28.90 9.10 -27.05
N THR A 555 28.09 8.79 -26.03
CA THR A 555 26.75 9.39 -25.90
C THR A 555 26.85 10.92 -25.82
N PRO A 556 26.05 11.68 -26.60
CA PRO A 556 26.07 13.13 -26.56
C PRO A 556 25.52 13.66 -25.23
N VAL A 557 26.11 14.74 -24.74
CA VAL A 557 25.58 15.48 -23.59
C VAL A 557 24.37 16.29 -24.07
N ILE A 558 23.29 16.25 -23.31
CA ILE A 558 22.05 16.96 -23.61
C ILE A 558 21.71 17.94 -22.48
N LEU A 559 20.84 18.90 -22.77
CA LEU A 559 20.14 19.66 -21.75
C LEU A 559 18.96 18.84 -21.22
N PHE A 560 18.80 18.78 -19.90
CA PHE A 560 17.71 18.08 -19.22
C PHE A 560 17.27 18.87 -17.99
N SER A 561 16.04 18.73 -17.49
CA SER A 561 15.65 19.41 -16.25
C SER A 561 16.55 19.01 -15.08
N CYS A 562 16.98 19.98 -14.27
CA CYS A 562 17.86 19.69 -13.14
C CYS A 562 17.20 18.72 -12.15
N HIS A 563 17.96 17.75 -11.63
CA HIS A 563 17.47 16.83 -10.60
C HIS A 563 17.30 17.59 -9.25
N ASP A 564 16.17 17.43 -8.56
CA ASP A 564 15.70 18.17 -7.36
C ASP A 564 15.05 19.56 -7.58
N VAL A 565 14.42 19.80 -8.74
CA VAL A 565 13.65 21.04 -9.03
C VAL A 565 12.28 21.08 -8.34
N TYR A 566 11.83 19.98 -7.72
CA TYR A 566 10.47 19.85 -7.20
C TYR A 566 10.40 19.71 -5.67
N GLU A 567 9.63 20.60 -5.04
CA GLU A 567 9.22 20.48 -3.65
C GLU A 567 7.95 19.62 -3.59
N LEU A 568 8.09 18.40 -3.06
CA LEU A 568 6.96 17.49 -2.82
C LEU A 568 6.01 18.11 -1.79
N GLY A 569 4.76 18.32 -2.19
CA GLY A 569 3.70 18.79 -1.31
C GLY A 569 2.78 17.65 -0.84
N GLU A 570 1.48 17.92 -0.76
CA GLU A 570 0.49 16.97 -0.26
C GLU A 570 0.25 15.79 -1.23
N ILE A 571 -0.12 14.63 -0.70
CA ILE A 571 -0.54 13.48 -1.51
C ILE A 571 -1.96 13.74 -2.02
N ILE A 572 -2.13 13.80 -3.34
CA ILE A 572 -3.42 14.01 -4.01
C ILE A 572 -4.00 12.72 -4.62
N GLY A 573 -3.22 11.65 -4.70
CA GLY A 573 -3.69 10.35 -5.16
C GLY A 573 -2.77 9.23 -4.70
N GLN A 574 -3.32 8.04 -4.42
CA GLN A 574 -2.56 6.87 -4.01
C GLN A 574 -3.09 5.63 -4.72
N GLY A 575 -2.23 4.93 -5.45
CA GLY A 575 -2.59 3.75 -6.24
C GLY A 575 -1.70 2.54 -5.93
N ALA A 576 -1.94 1.44 -6.62
CA ALA A 576 -1.21 0.17 -6.42
C ALA A 576 0.31 0.28 -6.72
N TYR A 577 0.73 1.25 -7.53
CA TYR A 577 2.11 1.40 -8.00
C TYR A 577 2.85 2.61 -7.39
N GLY A 578 2.19 3.45 -6.58
CA GLY A 578 2.83 4.65 -6.05
C GLY A 578 1.89 5.73 -5.50
N CYS A 579 2.47 6.85 -5.09
CA CYS A 579 1.78 8.04 -4.58
C CYS A 579 1.92 9.20 -5.57
N VAL A 580 0.85 9.98 -5.75
CA VAL A 580 0.82 11.21 -6.54
C VAL A 580 0.81 12.39 -5.58
N PHE A 581 1.80 13.26 -5.71
CA PHE A 581 1.99 14.45 -4.89
C PHE A 581 1.64 15.71 -5.69
N LYS A 582 0.81 16.59 -5.13
CA LYS A 582 0.77 17.98 -5.60
C LYS A 582 2.06 18.63 -5.14
N SER A 583 2.87 19.02 -6.10
CA SER A 583 4.22 19.50 -5.85
C SER A 583 4.41 20.85 -6.52
N ARG A 584 5.41 21.59 -6.09
CA ARG A 584 5.78 22.86 -6.68
C ARG A 584 7.13 22.69 -7.34
N ASN A 585 7.23 23.04 -8.62
CA ASN A 585 8.52 23.32 -9.21
C ASN A 585 9.06 24.58 -8.50
N VAL A 586 10.15 24.42 -7.75
CA VAL A 586 10.73 25.46 -6.89
C VAL A 586 11.27 26.62 -7.71
N ALA A 587 11.62 26.37 -8.97
CA ALA A 587 12.31 27.32 -9.81
C ALA A 587 11.32 28.13 -10.68
N THR A 588 10.28 27.50 -11.25
CA THR A 588 9.20 28.21 -11.97
C THR A 588 8.04 28.67 -11.08
N ASN A 589 7.98 28.20 -9.83
CA ASN A 589 6.81 28.30 -8.94
C ASN A 589 5.54 27.65 -9.54
N GLU A 590 5.68 26.82 -10.58
CA GLU A 590 4.58 26.12 -11.21
C GLU A 590 4.10 24.94 -10.33
N THR A 591 2.78 24.76 -10.25
CA THR A 591 2.20 23.59 -9.57
C THR A 591 2.15 22.40 -10.53
N VAL A 592 2.64 21.25 -10.08
CA VAL A 592 2.72 19.99 -10.84
C VAL A 592 2.18 18.82 -10.03
N ALA A 593 1.87 17.71 -10.70
CA ALA A 593 1.52 16.45 -10.07
C ALA A 593 2.65 15.42 -10.26
N ILE A 594 3.22 14.92 -9.16
CA ILE A 594 4.37 13.99 -9.19
C ILE A 594 3.92 12.60 -8.77
N LYS A 595 3.89 11.65 -9.71
CA LYS A 595 3.65 10.23 -9.43
C LYS A 595 4.97 9.56 -9.08
N ARG A 596 5.21 9.30 -7.80
CA ARG A 596 6.38 8.58 -7.27
C ARG A 596 6.08 7.09 -7.14
N MET A 597 6.93 6.28 -7.76
CA MET A 597 6.90 4.83 -7.69
C MET A 597 8.20 4.33 -7.07
N SER A 598 8.11 3.57 -5.98
CA SER A 598 9.28 2.99 -5.32
C SER A 598 9.34 1.51 -5.65
N MET A 599 10.46 1.02 -6.17
CA MET A 599 10.61 -0.37 -6.57
C MET A 599 11.99 -0.94 -6.25
N LEU A 600 12.01 -2.26 -6.02
CA LEU A 600 13.25 -3.01 -5.85
C LEU A 600 13.90 -3.20 -7.21
N ARG A 601 15.21 -2.96 -7.28
CA ARG A 601 16.00 -3.16 -8.50
C ARG A 601 16.08 -4.66 -8.78
N THR A 602 15.52 -5.09 -9.90
CA THR A 602 15.75 -6.46 -10.40
C THR A 602 17.06 -6.47 -11.19
N ARG A 603 17.65 -7.66 -11.38
CA ARG A 603 18.82 -7.82 -12.29
C ARG A 603 18.50 -7.41 -13.74
N GLU A 604 17.21 -7.32 -14.06
CA GLU A 604 16.63 -6.97 -15.36
C GLU A 604 16.08 -5.52 -15.40
N GLY A 605 16.64 -4.58 -14.65
CA GLY A 605 16.31 -3.15 -14.77
C GLY A 605 14.88 -2.77 -14.35
N LEU A 606 14.26 -1.83 -15.08
CA LEU A 606 12.92 -1.30 -14.76
C LEU A 606 11.80 -2.25 -15.26
N PRO A 607 10.67 -2.39 -14.55
CA PRO A 607 9.55 -3.20 -15.01
C PRO A 607 9.05 -2.77 -16.40
N PRO A 608 8.77 -3.72 -17.32
CA PRO A 608 8.27 -3.40 -18.66
C PRO A 608 6.95 -2.60 -18.68
N SER A 609 6.17 -2.63 -17.59
CA SER A 609 4.98 -1.78 -17.42
C SER A 609 5.33 -0.30 -17.31
N VAL A 610 6.34 0.06 -16.50
CA VAL A 610 6.77 1.44 -16.26
C VAL A 610 7.41 2.04 -17.51
N ILE A 611 8.26 1.25 -18.18
CA ILE A 611 8.90 1.66 -19.44
C ILE A 611 7.84 1.96 -20.50
N ARG A 612 6.82 1.12 -20.60
CA ARG A 612 5.73 1.29 -21.56
C ARG A 612 4.87 2.51 -21.26
N GLU A 613 4.51 2.73 -20.00
CA GLU A 613 3.74 3.90 -19.58
C GLU A 613 4.48 5.20 -19.95
N ALA A 614 5.78 5.28 -19.62
CA ALA A 614 6.61 6.44 -19.99
C ALA A 614 6.71 6.63 -21.51
N ALA A 615 6.89 5.54 -22.28
CA ALA A 615 7.00 5.61 -23.73
C ALA A 615 5.71 6.09 -24.40
N LEU A 616 4.55 5.56 -23.96
CA LEU A 616 3.24 5.97 -24.46
C LEU A 616 2.97 7.44 -24.12
N LEU A 617 3.19 7.85 -22.87
CA LEU A 617 3.00 9.23 -22.41
C LEU A 617 3.87 10.23 -23.19
N LYS A 618 5.14 9.90 -23.44
CA LYS A 618 6.02 10.74 -24.27
C LYS A 618 5.56 10.81 -25.73
N ARG A 619 5.03 9.71 -26.27
CA ARG A 619 4.50 9.66 -27.65
C ARG A 619 3.27 10.54 -27.80
N ILE A 620 2.29 10.41 -26.91
CA ILE A 620 1.05 11.22 -26.96
C ILE A 620 1.32 12.70 -26.65
N GLY A 621 2.30 13.01 -25.80
CA GLY A 621 2.68 14.39 -25.50
C GLY A 621 3.13 15.17 -26.75
N LYS A 622 3.79 14.49 -27.71
CA LYS A 622 4.18 15.10 -29.00
C LYS A 622 3.00 15.43 -29.91
N VAL A 623 1.84 14.81 -29.70
CA VAL A 623 0.64 15.07 -30.50
C VAL A 623 -0.02 16.40 -30.11
N GLY A 624 0.18 16.86 -28.86
CA GLY A 624 -0.25 18.18 -28.41
C GLY A 624 -1.78 18.34 -28.29
N SER A 625 -2.47 17.40 -27.64
CA SER A 625 -3.92 17.49 -27.38
C SER A 625 -4.21 18.07 -26.00
N ASP A 626 -5.06 19.09 -25.94
CA ASP A 626 -5.49 19.70 -24.67
C ASP A 626 -6.27 18.73 -23.76
N ASN A 627 -6.87 17.67 -24.33
CA ASN A 627 -7.70 16.69 -23.63
C ASN A 627 -6.94 15.45 -23.14
N LEU A 628 -5.62 15.42 -23.25
CA LEU A 628 -4.76 14.37 -22.69
C LEU A 628 -3.86 14.97 -21.61
N ILE A 629 -3.56 14.21 -20.56
CA ILE A 629 -2.62 14.65 -19.54
C ILE A 629 -1.21 14.77 -20.12
N CYS A 630 -0.56 15.89 -19.85
CA CYS A 630 0.81 16.13 -20.28
C CYS A 630 1.80 15.56 -19.26
N LEU A 631 2.61 14.60 -19.69
CA LEU A 631 3.83 14.19 -18.98
C LEU A 631 4.93 15.18 -19.34
N LYS A 632 5.38 15.96 -18.36
CA LYS A 632 6.45 16.92 -18.48
C LYS A 632 7.80 16.21 -18.42
N GLU A 633 8.04 15.47 -17.34
CA GLU A 633 9.37 14.90 -17.06
C GLU A 633 9.26 13.51 -16.43
N VAL A 634 10.33 12.74 -16.58
CA VAL A 634 10.54 11.48 -15.86
C VAL A 634 11.96 11.47 -15.33
N PHE A 635 12.13 11.29 -14.03
CA PHE A 635 13.43 11.08 -13.42
C PHE A 635 13.42 9.84 -12.54
N SER A 636 14.62 9.32 -12.27
CA SER A 636 14.81 8.24 -11.32
C SER A 636 15.86 8.62 -10.31
N GLU A 637 15.59 8.32 -9.04
CA GLU A 637 16.49 8.56 -7.93
C GLU A 637 16.83 7.21 -7.30
N GLN A 638 18.11 6.98 -7.03
CA GLN A 638 18.51 5.80 -6.27
C GLN A 638 18.32 6.07 -4.79
N SER A 639 17.35 5.38 -4.16
CA SER A 639 17.06 5.55 -2.74
C SER A 639 17.90 4.63 -1.85
N SER A 640 18.40 3.51 -2.38
CA SER A 640 19.38 2.62 -1.73
C SER A 640 20.10 1.72 -2.76
N VAL A 641 20.99 0.83 -2.29
CA VAL A 641 21.70 -0.13 -3.16
C VAL A 641 20.73 -1.00 -4.00
N ASP A 642 19.57 -1.34 -3.41
CA ASP A 642 18.58 -2.24 -4.02
C ASP A 642 17.24 -1.55 -4.34
N GLN A 643 17.07 -0.25 -4.09
CA GLN A 643 15.83 0.47 -4.36
C GLN A 643 16.03 1.67 -5.29
N GLN A 644 15.12 1.79 -6.25
CA GLN A 644 15.03 2.90 -7.18
C GLN A 644 13.64 3.53 -7.08
N ASN A 645 13.62 4.84 -6.89
CA ASN A 645 12.42 5.64 -7.02
C ASN A 645 12.34 6.18 -8.45
N ILE A 646 11.14 6.17 -9.02
CA ILE A 646 10.86 6.76 -10.34
C ILE A 646 9.75 7.77 -10.15
N TYR A 647 9.92 8.94 -10.76
CA TYR A 647 9.03 10.07 -10.61
C TYR A 647 8.55 10.49 -11.99
N PHE A 648 7.23 10.47 -12.20
CA PHE A 648 6.60 11.02 -13.39
C PHE A 648 5.99 12.36 -13.01
N ILE A 649 6.38 13.41 -13.74
CA ILE A 649 5.94 14.78 -13.49
C ILE A 649 4.89 15.14 -14.53
N PHE A 650 3.68 15.37 -14.07
CA PHE A 650 2.55 15.76 -14.89
C PHE A 650 2.18 17.22 -14.64
N GLU A 651 1.47 17.83 -15.59
CA GLU A 651 0.69 19.02 -15.29
C GLU A 651 -0.28 18.76 -14.13
N TYR A 652 -0.50 19.75 -13.27
CA TYR A 652 -1.48 19.65 -12.20
C TYR A 652 -2.87 20.00 -12.69
N VAL A 653 -3.85 19.15 -12.35
CA VAL A 653 -5.28 19.38 -12.61
C VAL A 653 -6.03 19.26 -11.28
N GLU A 654 -6.98 20.14 -11.04
CA GLU A 654 -7.50 20.42 -9.68
C GLU A 654 -8.37 19.31 -9.09
N GLN A 655 -9.11 18.56 -9.93
CA GLN A 655 -10.01 17.49 -9.48
C GLN A 655 -10.24 16.43 -10.55
N ASP A 656 -10.67 15.24 -10.14
CA ASP A 656 -11.18 14.19 -11.03
C ASP A 656 -12.72 14.27 -11.20
N LEU A 657 -13.25 13.58 -12.21
CA LEU A 657 -14.68 13.57 -12.53
C LEU A 657 -15.52 12.92 -11.42
N GLU A 658 -14.99 11.93 -10.69
CA GLU A 658 -15.72 11.33 -9.56
C GLU A 658 -15.99 12.37 -8.47
N ARG A 659 -14.96 13.14 -8.10
CA ARG A 659 -15.07 14.24 -7.15
C ARG A 659 -15.99 15.34 -7.68
N TYR A 660 -15.87 15.69 -8.96
CA TYR A 660 -16.73 16.70 -9.59
C TYR A 660 -18.22 16.31 -9.52
N LEU A 661 -18.57 15.06 -9.84
CA LEU A 661 -19.95 14.56 -9.76
C LEU A 661 -20.48 14.54 -8.33
N LYS A 662 -19.66 14.19 -7.34
CA LYS A 662 -20.07 14.23 -5.91
C LYS A 662 -20.41 15.64 -5.42
N ILE A 663 -19.73 16.67 -5.95
CA ILE A 663 -19.95 18.07 -5.55
C ILE A 663 -21.17 18.66 -6.27
N HIS A 664 -21.32 18.40 -7.57
CA HIS A 664 -22.34 19.03 -8.41
C HIS A 664 -23.65 18.22 -8.53
N ASN A 665 -23.67 16.96 -8.06
CA ASN A 665 -24.79 16.02 -8.04
C ASN A 665 -25.39 15.70 -9.43
N LEU A 666 -26.12 16.62 -10.04
CA LEU A 666 -26.70 16.48 -11.38
C LEU A 666 -26.16 17.58 -12.31
N LEU A 667 -25.51 17.16 -13.40
CA LEU A 667 -24.94 18.09 -14.36
C LEU A 667 -25.98 18.59 -15.36
N HIS A 668 -25.85 19.84 -15.79
CA HIS A 668 -26.66 20.38 -16.88
C HIS A 668 -26.30 19.68 -18.20
N ILE A 669 -27.27 19.50 -19.10
CA ILE A 669 -27.06 18.79 -20.37
C ILE A 669 -25.94 19.40 -21.23
N ASP A 670 -25.76 20.72 -21.16
CA ASP A 670 -24.66 21.41 -21.85
C ASP A 670 -23.28 21.04 -21.29
N GLN A 671 -23.17 20.84 -19.98
CA GLN A 671 -21.93 20.40 -19.35
C GLN A 671 -21.64 18.94 -19.71
N ILE A 672 -22.67 18.07 -19.67
CA ILE A 672 -22.57 16.68 -20.10
C ILE A 672 -22.10 16.62 -21.55
N ARG A 673 -22.71 17.43 -22.44
CA ARG A 673 -22.32 17.52 -23.85
C ARG A 673 -20.87 17.93 -23.99
N ASN A 674 -20.44 18.99 -23.29
CA ASN A 674 -19.07 19.48 -23.37
C ASN A 674 -18.05 18.42 -22.89
N PHE A 675 -18.24 17.84 -21.71
CA PHE A 675 -17.33 16.81 -21.19
C PHE A 675 -17.31 15.54 -22.05
N THR A 676 -18.46 15.10 -22.56
CA THR A 676 -18.52 13.94 -23.47
C THR A 676 -17.77 14.22 -24.77
N GLN A 677 -17.91 15.42 -25.34
CA GLN A 677 -17.19 15.82 -26.54
C GLN A 677 -15.67 15.84 -26.32
N GLN A 678 -15.21 16.41 -25.20
CA GLN A 678 -13.79 16.45 -24.84
C GLN A 678 -13.22 15.05 -24.59
N LEU A 679 -13.96 14.17 -23.90
CA LEU A 679 -13.55 12.79 -23.66
C LEU A 679 -13.45 11.99 -24.98
N LEU A 680 -14.44 12.13 -25.87
CA LEU A 680 -14.40 11.49 -27.19
C LEU A 680 -13.24 12.03 -28.06
N THR A 681 -12.91 13.31 -27.93
CA THR A 681 -11.75 13.92 -28.60
C THR A 681 -10.46 13.29 -28.11
N ALA A 682 -10.27 13.16 -26.80
CA ALA A 682 -9.11 12.47 -26.20
C ALA A 682 -8.99 11.02 -26.72
N VAL A 683 -10.10 10.26 -26.68
CA VAL A 683 -10.13 8.87 -27.12
C VAL A 683 -9.86 8.74 -28.62
N SER A 684 -10.37 9.65 -29.44
CA SER A 684 -10.08 9.68 -30.88
C SER A 684 -8.59 9.89 -31.17
N VAL A 685 -7.93 10.79 -30.43
CA VAL A 685 -6.49 11.00 -30.53
C VAL A 685 -5.73 9.72 -30.18
N LEU A 686 -6.10 9.02 -29.11
CA LEU A 686 -5.45 7.74 -28.76
C LEU A 686 -5.65 6.68 -29.84
N HIS A 687 -6.88 6.47 -30.29
CA HIS A 687 -7.23 5.44 -31.26
C HIS A 687 -6.57 5.68 -32.62
N SER A 688 -6.48 6.94 -33.07
CA SER A 688 -5.76 7.30 -34.31
C SER A 688 -4.25 7.04 -34.25
N HIS A 689 -3.67 6.94 -33.06
CA HIS A 689 -2.27 6.58 -32.83
C HIS A 689 -2.07 5.10 -32.48
N SER A 690 -3.09 4.27 -32.71
CA SER A 690 -3.10 2.83 -32.40
C SER A 690 -2.95 2.52 -30.90
N ILE A 691 -3.39 3.42 -30.03
CA ILE A 691 -3.36 3.26 -28.58
C ILE A 691 -4.80 3.05 -28.09
N PHE A 692 -5.04 1.99 -27.31
CA PHE A 692 -6.24 1.90 -26.47
C PHE A 692 -5.87 2.18 -25.02
N HIS A 693 -6.81 2.69 -24.21
CA HIS A 693 -6.53 3.12 -22.84
C HIS A 693 -6.73 2.02 -21.79
N ARG A 694 -7.82 1.22 -21.87
CA ARG A 694 -8.13 0.09 -20.96
C ARG A 694 -8.35 0.42 -19.48
N ASP A 695 -8.54 1.68 -19.12
CA ASP A 695 -8.96 2.04 -17.75
C ASP A 695 -9.65 3.41 -17.72
N ILE A 696 -10.52 3.67 -18.70
CA ILE A 696 -11.32 4.88 -18.74
C ILE A 696 -12.40 4.77 -17.65
N LYS A 697 -12.32 5.65 -16.66
CA LYS A 697 -13.24 5.74 -15.51
C LYS A 697 -13.19 7.15 -14.92
N PRO A 698 -14.18 7.57 -14.13
CA PRO A 698 -14.23 8.93 -13.57
C PRO A 698 -12.97 9.35 -12.79
N GLN A 699 -12.30 8.43 -12.08
CA GLN A 699 -11.07 8.73 -11.33
C GLN A 699 -9.87 9.08 -12.22
N ASN A 700 -9.88 8.60 -13.47
CA ASN A 700 -8.81 8.81 -14.45
C ASN A 700 -9.14 9.96 -15.43
N ILE A 701 -10.25 10.67 -15.20
CA ILE A 701 -10.68 11.81 -15.98
C ILE A 701 -10.55 13.05 -15.11
N LEU A 702 -9.60 13.92 -15.45
CA LEU A 702 -9.28 15.12 -14.68
C LEU A 702 -9.99 16.33 -15.29
N ILE A 703 -10.42 17.26 -14.45
CA ILE A 703 -11.18 18.46 -14.83
C ILE A 703 -10.51 19.69 -14.24
N THR A 704 -10.16 20.61 -15.13
CA THR A 704 -9.63 21.92 -14.74
C THR A 704 -10.74 22.84 -14.22
N ASN A 705 -10.40 23.87 -13.44
CA ASN A 705 -11.38 24.89 -13.03
C ASN A 705 -12.04 25.64 -14.20
N SER A 706 -11.37 25.69 -15.37
CA SER A 706 -11.91 26.23 -16.61
C SER A 706 -12.86 25.29 -17.36
N GLY A 707 -13.11 24.08 -16.86
CA GLY A 707 -13.99 23.10 -17.50
C GLY A 707 -13.33 22.34 -18.67
N ILE A 708 -12.00 22.32 -18.74
CA ILE A 708 -11.25 21.46 -19.66
C ILE A 708 -11.05 20.09 -19.04
N LEU A 709 -11.41 19.05 -19.77
CA LEU A 709 -11.29 17.64 -19.40
C LEU A 709 -10.01 17.05 -19.98
N LYS A 710 -9.23 16.36 -19.14
CA LYS A 710 -7.98 15.68 -19.48
C LYS A 710 -8.03 14.21 -19.07
N LEU A 711 -7.80 13.30 -20.01
CA LEU A 711 -7.70 11.86 -19.74
C LEU A 711 -6.29 11.50 -19.23
N ALA A 712 -6.22 10.73 -18.14
CA ALA A 712 -5.00 10.40 -17.41
C ALA A 712 -4.88 8.90 -17.07
N ASP A 713 -3.72 8.51 -16.54
CA ASP A 713 -3.34 7.16 -16.07
C ASP A 713 -3.23 6.08 -17.18
N PHE A 714 -2.05 6.04 -17.82
CA PHE A 714 -1.75 5.16 -18.94
C PHE A 714 -1.12 3.81 -18.52
N GLY A 715 -1.13 3.47 -17.23
CA GLY A 715 -0.46 2.28 -16.70
C GLY A 715 -0.95 0.94 -17.28
N LEU A 716 -2.20 0.89 -17.78
CA LEU A 716 -2.80 -0.28 -18.44
C LEU A 716 -2.91 -0.17 -19.96
N ALA A 717 -2.57 1.00 -20.52
CA ALA A 717 -2.66 1.28 -21.94
C ALA A 717 -1.71 0.39 -22.75
N ARG A 718 -2.08 0.08 -23.99
CA ARG A 718 -1.21 -0.64 -24.94
C ARG A 718 -1.42 -0.13 -26.35
N GLU A 719 -0.42 -0.40 -27.17
CA GLU A 719 -0.54 -0.35 -28.62
C GLU A 719 -1.24 -1.62 -29.10
N TYR A 720 -2.16 -1.49 -30.05
CA TYR A 720 -2.78 -2.63 -30.71
C TYR A 720 -2.16 -2.84 -32.10
N HIS A 721 -1.68 -4.06 -32.33
CA HIS A 721 -1.36 -4.61 -33.64
C HIS A 721 -2.19 -5.88 -33.82
N GLU A 722 -2.61 -6.18 -35.04
CA GLU A 722 -3.65 -7.16 -35.36
C GLU A 722 -3.44 -8.52 -34.64
N HIS A 723 -4.56 -9.07 -34.13
CA HIS A 723 -4.72 -10.43 -33.58
C HIS A 723 -3.99 -10.83 -32.28
N LYS A 724 -3.82 -9.92 -31.30
CA LYS A 724 -3.40 -10.30 -29.93
C LYS A 724 -4.58 -10.39 -28.95
N VAL A 725 -4.69 -11.52 -28.25
CA VAL A 725 -5.59 -11.69 -27.09
C VAL A 725 -4.94 -11.00 -25.88
N PHE A 726 -5.65 -10.07 -25.24
CA PHE A 726 -5.16 -9.31 -24.09
C PHE A 726 -5.73 -9.86 -22.78
N THR A 727 -4.97 -9.71 -21.68
CA THR A 727 -5.39 -10.13 -20.34
C THR A 727 -6.75 -9.55 -19.96
N THR A 728 -7.63 -10.38 -19.38
CA THR A 728 -9.04 -10.04 -19.07
C THR A 728 -9.23 -9.26 -17.76
N VAL A 729 -8.23 -9.29 -16.85
CA VAL A 729 -8.26 -8.54 -15.58
C VAL A 729 -7.74 -7.11 -15.76
N VAL A 730 -8.47 -6.30 -16.53
CA VAL A 730 -8.18 -4.86 -16.73
C VAL A 730 -9.47 -4.04 -16.66
N VAL A 731 -9.35 -2.72 -16.55
CA VAL A 731 -10.48 -1.80 -16.30
C VAL A 731 -11.12 -2.03 -14.93
N THR A 732 -11.53 -0.96 -14.27
CA THR A 732 -12.38 -1.04 -13.08
C THR A 732 -13.70 -1.74 -13.45
N MET A 733 -14.10 -2.77 -12.69
CA MET A 733 -15.19 -3.70 -13.04
C MET A 733 -16.50 -3.03 -13.50
N TRP A 734 -16.83 -1.86 -12.96
CA TRP A 734 -18.06 -1.12 -13.26
C TRP A 734 -18.12 -0.57 -14.69
N TYR A 735 -16.97 -0.39 -15.33
CA TYR A 735 -16.83 0.16 -16.68
C TYR A 735 -16.38 -0.91 -17.70
N ARG A 736 -16.28 -2.18 -17.28
CA ARG A 736 -15.90 -3.29 -18.18
C ARG A 736 -16.96 -3.54 -19.23
N ALA A 737 -16.52 -3.63 -20.48
CA ALA A 737 -17.37 -4.00 -21.61
C ALA A 737 -17.76 -5.50 -21.57
N PRO A 738 -18.90 -5.90 -22.15
CA PRO A 738 -19.36 -7.28 -22.19
C PRO A 738 -18.31 -8.27 -22.71
N GLU A 739 -17.58 -7.93 -23.76
CA GLU A 739 -16.54 -8.79 -24.35
C GLU A 739 -15.38 -9.06 -23.38
N ILE A 740 -15.05 -8.12 -22.49
CA ILE A 740 -14.03 -8.33 -21.44
C ILE A 740 -14.56 -9.31 -20.39
N LEU A 741 -15.82 -9.15 -19.97
CA LEU A 741 -16.48 -10.03 -18.99
C LEU A 741 -16.70 -11.46 -19.52
N LEU A 742 -16.84 -11.59 -20.83
CA LEU A 742 -16.96 -12.88 -21.54
C LEU A 742 -15.59 -13.47 -21.94
N SER A 743 -14.49 -12.80 -21.58
CA SER A 743 -13.12 -13.19 -21.94
C SER A 743 -12.90 -13.34 -23.45
N SER A 744 -13.62 -12.56 -24.25
CA SER A 744 -13.45 -12.50 -25.71
C SER A 744 -12.39 -11.46 -26.12
N PRO A 745 -11.81 -11.57 -27.32
CA PRO A 745 -10.91 -10.54 -27.83
C PRO A 745 -11.59 -9.15 -27.87
N TYR A 746 -10.86 -8.13 -27.42
CA TYR A 746 -11.35 -6.76 -27.34
C TYR A 746 -10.29 -5.77 -27.80
N CYS A 747 -10.73 -4.58 -28.19
CA CYS A 747 -9.86 -3.50 -28.67
C CYS A 747 -10.41 -2.13 -28.25
N THR A 748 -10.29 -1.14 -29.14
CA THR A 748 -10.76 0.25 -28.96
C THR A 748 -12.26 0.35 -28.65
N SER A 749 -13.07 -0.62 -29.06
CA SER A 749 -14.51 -0.72 -28.74
C SER A 749 -14.80 -0.78 -27.23
N ALA A 750 -13.89 -1.30 -26.42
CA ALA A 750 -14.04 -1.37 -24.97
C ALA A 750 -13.88 0.00 -24.29
N ASP A 751 -13.02 0.87 -24.83
CA ASP A 751 -12.91 2.26 -24.40
C ASP A 751 -14.23 3.00 -24.69
N MET A 752 -14.84 2.74 -25.86
CA MET A 752 -16.13 3.35 -26.25
C MET A 752 -17.28 2.95 -25.32
N TRP A 753 -17.31 1.69 -24.86
CA TRP A 753 -18.25 1.25 -23.83
C TRP A 753 -18.07 2.01 -22.51
N SER A 754 -16.81 2.20 -22.10
CA SER A 754 -16.47 2.92 -20.87
C SER A 754 -16.95 4.38 -20.96
N VAL A 755 -16.78 5.03 -22.13
CA VAL A 755 -17.33 6.37 -22.40
C VAL A 755 -18.86 6.39 -22.28
N GLY A 756 -19.56 5.38 -22.79
CA GLY A 756 -21.01 5.23 -22.62
C GLY A 756 -21.42 5.12 -21.15
N CYS A 757 -20.71 4.33 -20.36
CA CYS A 757 -20.96 4.21 -18.92
C CYS A 757 -20.81 5.56 -18.20
N ILE A 758 -19.77 6.33 -18.55
CA ILE A 758 -19.51 7.66 -17.96
C ILE A 758 -20.55 8.69 -18.41
N LEU A 759 -20.97 8.68 -19.68
CA LEU A 759 -22.06 9.54 -20.18
C LEU A 759 -23.35 9.29 -19.39
N GLY A 760 -23.71 8.02 -19.15
CA GLY A 760 -24.85 7.67 -18.30
C GLY A 760 -24.67 8.08 -16.84
N GLU A 761 -23.46 7.91 -16.29
CA GLU A 761 -23.13 8.30 -14.92
C GLU A 761 -23.18 9.82 -14.70
N MET A 762 -22.73 10.64 -15.67
CA MET A 762 -22.83 12.10 -15.60
C MET A 762 -24.30 12.59 -15.57
N ALA A 763 -25.21 11.85 -16.20
CA ALA A 763 -26.64 12.14 -16.17
C ALA A 763 -27.32 11.62 -14.89
N LEU A 764 -26.86 10.49 -14.36
CA LEU A 764 -27.45 9.82 -13.20
C LEU A 764 -26.89 10.32 -11.86
N GLY A 765 -25.71 10.93 -11.85
CA GLY A 765 -24.96 11.34 -10.66
C GLY A 765 -24.30 10.18 -9.90
N ARG A 766 -24.37 8.94 -10.43
CA ARG A 766 -23.80 7.72 -9.84
C ARG A 766 -23.47 6.68 -10.92
N PRO A 767 -22.60 5.69 -10.64
CA PRO A 767 -22.19 4.69 -11.62
C PRO A 767 -23.37 3.95 -12.26
N LEU A 768 -23.36 3.85 -13.59
CA LEU A 768 -24.43 3.20 -14.35
C LEU A 768 -24.52 1.70 -14.05
N PHE A 769 -23.37 1.01 -14.00
CA PHE A 769 -23.28 -0.42 -13.71
C PHE A 769 -22.37 -0.69 -12.52
N SER A 770 -22.93 -0.69 -11.31
CA SER A 770 -22.21 -1.09 -10.09
C SER A 770 -22.49 -2.55 -9.73
N ALA A 771 -21.46 -3.40 -9.72
CA ALA A 771 -21.56 -4.78 -9.25
C ALA A 771 -20.38 -5.19 -8.36
N LYS A 772 -20.48 -6.38 -7.74
CA LYS A 772 -19.48 -6.95 -6.82
C LYS A 772 -18.69 -8.13 -7.42
N SER A 773 -19.10 -8.65 -8.58
CA SER A 773 -18.41 -9.71 -9.34
C SER A 773 -18.68 -9.58 -10.85
N GLU A 774 -17.84 -10.16 -11.69
CA GLU A 774 -17.99 -10.13 -13.16
C GLU A 774 -19.31 -10.74 -13.62
N THR A 775 -19.72 -11.86 -13.02
CA THR A 775 -21.02 -12.48 -13.29
C THR A 775 -22.19 -11.56 -12.94
N ARG A 776 -22.12 -10.84 -11.80
CA ARG A 776 -23.16 -9.88 -11.42
C ARG A 776 -23.14 -8.65 -12.33
N GLN A 777 -21.96 -8.20 -12.75
CA GLN A 777 -21.81 -7.11 -13.72
C GLN A 777 -22.48 -7.47 -15.04
N LEU A 778 -22.21 -8.66 -15.58
CA LEU A 778 -22.81 -9.15 -16.82
C LEU A 778 -24.33 -9.34 -16.70
N ARG A 779 -24.82 -9.88 -15.58
CA ARG A 779 -26.27 -9.96 -15.29
C ARG A 779 -26.91 -8.57 -15.25
N ARG A 780 -26.27 -7.58 -14.62
CA ARG A 780 -26.78 -6.20 -14.55
C ARG A 780 -26.82 -5.53 -15.91
N ILE A 781 -25.80 -5.75 -16.76
CA ILE A 781 -25.81 -5.29 -18.15
C ILE A 781 -26.99 -5.90 -18.91
N ILE A 782 -27.14 -7.22 -18.87
CA ILE A 782 -28.25 -7.93 -19.55
C ILE A 782 -29.61 -7.46 -19.02
N HIS A 783 -29.71 -7.18 -17.73
CA HIS A 783 -30.95 -6.75 -17.12
C HIS A 783 -31.37 -5.34 -17.53
N LEU A 784 -30.43 -4.42 -17.76
CA LEU A 784 -30.71 -3.04 -18.17
C LEU A 784 -30.83 -2.90 -19.70
N MET A 785 -30.03 -3.67 -20.44
CA MET A 785 -29.93 -3.59 -21.90
C MET A 785 -30.84 -4.60 -22.62
N GLY A 786 -31.34 -5.61 -21.90
CA GLY A 786 -31.98 -6.79 -22.48
C GLY A 786 -30.98 -7.89 -22.83
N LEU A 787 -31.48 -9.13 -22.94
CA LEU A 787 -30.67 -10.26 -23.42
C LEU A 787 -30.37 -10.06 -24.92
N PRO A 788 -29.10 -9.91 -25.33
CA PRO A 788 -28.74 -9.74 -26.74
C PRO A 788 -29.24 -10.91 -27.60
N ILE A 789 -29.42 -10.67 -28.89
CA ILE A 789 -29.71 -11.74 -29.86
C ILE A 789 -28.48 -12.63 -30.04
N GLU A 790 -28.68 -13.85 -30.55
CA GLU A 790 -27.61 -14.85 -30.64
C GLU A 790 -26.40 -14.38 -31.46
N THR A 791 -26.65 -13.63 -32.54
CA THR A 791 -25.60 -13.06 -33.39
C THR A 791 -24.76 -11.96 -32.73
N ASP A 792 -25.28 -11.34 -31.67
CA ASP A 792 -24.57 -10.30 -30.91
C ASP A 792 -23.74 -10.87 -29.77
N TRP A 793 -23.87 -12.17 -29.48
CA TRP A 793 -23.05 -12.87 -28.51
C TRP A 793 -21.73 -13.31 -29.16
N PRO A 794 -20.56 -13.06 -28.54
CA PRO A 794 -19.28 -13.49 -29.12
C PRO A 794 -19.22 -15.01 -29.32
N GLN A 795 -18.84 -15.45 -30.53
CA GLN A 795 -18.74 -16.88 -30.87
C GLN A 795 -17.67 -17.61 -30.05
N ASP A 796 -16.58 -16.89 -29.70
CA ASP A 796 -15.44 -17.43 -28.94
C ASP A 796 -15.64 -17.29 -27.41
N SER A 797 -16.84 -16.95 -26.94
CA SER A 797 -17.13 -16.78 -25.51
C SER A 797 -17.11 -18.12 -24.77
N HIS A 798 -16.39 -18.19 -23.65
CA HIS A 798 -16.39 -19.35 -22.75
C HIS A 798 -17.73 -19.54 -22.02
N ILE A 799 -18.56 -18.50 -21.95
CA ILE A 799 -19.91 -18.56 -21.35
C ILE A 799 -20.94 -18.49 -22.48
N GLY A 800 -21.78 -19.51 -22.60
CA GLY A 800 -22.85 -19.55 -23.60
C GLY A 800 -24.02 -18.62 -23.24
N ARG A 801 -24.63 -18.00 -24.26
CA ARG A 801 -25.83 -17.15 -24.13
C ARG A 801 -26.97 -17.85 -23.39
N GLN A 802 -27.08 -19.18 -23.53
CA GLN A 802 -28.14 -20.00 -22.92
C GLN A 802 -28.18 -19.86 -21.40
N ALA A 803 -27.03 -19.58 -20.77
CA ALA A 803 -26.93 -19.37 -19.32
C ALA A 803 -27.77 -18.20 -18.79
N PHE A 804 -28.24 -17.30 -19.67
CA PHE A 804 -28.97 -16.09 -19.31
C PHE A 804 -30.40 -16.05 -19.87
N GLU A 805 -30.88 -17.16 -20.44
CA GLU A 805 -32.24 -17.23 -21.02
C GLU A 805 -33.36 -17.04 -20.00
N ASN A 806 -33.10 -17.24 -18.72
CA ASN A 806 -34.08 -17.00 -17.64
C ASN A 806 -34.14 -15.53 -17.19
N CYS A 807 -33.23 -14.68 -17.68
CA CYS A 807 -33.13 -13.25 -17.34
C CYS A 807 -33.74 -12.36 -18.46
N ARG A 808 -34.76 -12.85 -19.18
CA ARG A 808 -35.31 -12.22 -20.42
C ARG A 808 -36.05 -10.89 -20.24
N GLN A 809 -36.51 -10.53 -19.05
CA GLN A 809 -37.34 -9.33 -18.85
C GLN A 809 -36.61 -8.28 -17.98
N PRO A 810 -36.35 -7.06 -18.50
CA PRO A 810 -35.79 -5.97 -17.71
C PRO A 810 -36.84 -5.46 -16.70
N ILE A 811 -36.50 -5.36 -15.41
CA ILE A 811 -37.38 -4.70 -14.40
C ILE A 811 -37.46 -3.20 -14.69
N ILE A 812 -36.35 -2.62 -15.14
CA ILE A 812 -36.23 -1.21 -15.55
C ILE A 812 -35.38 -1.17 -16.82
N THR A 813 -35.85 -0.48 -17.86
CA THR A 813 -35.07 -0.28 -19.10
C THR A 813 -34.09 0.89 -18.94
N LEU A 814 -33.01 0.90 -19.73
CA LEU A 814 -32.04 2.00 -19.75
C LEU A 814 -32.70 3.38 -19.97
N GLU A 815 -33.73 3.45 -20.84
CA GLU A 815 -34.52 4.65 -21.13
C GLU A 815 -35.21 5.22 -19.88
N ARG A 816 -35.67 4.35 -18.98
CA ARG A 816 -36.36 4.76 -17.75
C ARG A 816 -35.37 5.15 -16.64
N LEU A 817 -34.19 4.52 -16.63
CA LEU A 817 -33.15 4.73 -15.63
C LEU A 817 -32.34 6.00 -15.88
N VAL A 818 -31.88 6.24 -17.12
CA VAL A 818 -31.05 7.38 -17.48
C VAL A 818 -31.87 8.33 -18.34
N ARG A 819 -32.46 9.36 -17.72
CA ARG A 819 -33.28 10.33 -18.43
C ARG A 819 -32.46 11.55 -18.83
N PHE A 820 -32.22 11.69 -20.13
CA PHE A 820 -31.75 12.94 -20.71
C PHE A 820 -32.95 13.82 -21.08
N PRO A 821 -32.90 15.14 -20.83
CA PRO A 821 -33.83 16.10 -21.43
C PRO A 821 -33.72 16.14 -22.97
N ASP A 822 -32.59 15.69 -23.51
CA ASP A 822 -32.22 15.69 -24.92
C ASP A 822 -32.21 14.26 -25.46
N SER A 823 -33.10 13.91 -26.38
CA SER A 823 -33.17 12.55 -26.92
C SER A 823 -31.96 12.18 -27.80
N CYS A 824 -31.23 13.16 -28.36
CA CYS A 824 -29.96 12.90 -29.04
C CYS A 824 -28.88 12.41 -28.08
N ALA A 825 -28.92 12.85 -26.81
CA ALA A 825 -27.98 12.38 -25.79
C ALA A 825 -28.22 10.91 -25.45
N PHE A 826 -29.49 10.52 -25.36
CA PHE A 826 -29.88 9.13 -25.12
C PHE A 826 -29.53 8.23 -26.31
N ASP A 827 -29.76 8.68 -27.54
CA ASP A 827 -29.37 7.95 -28.75
C ASP A 827 -27.86 7.69 -28.80
N LEU A 828 -27.05 8.71 -28.48
CA LEU A 828 -25.61 8.55 -28.34
C LEU A 828 -25.25 7.52 -27.26
N LEU A 829 -25.84 7.62 -26.06
CA LEU A 829 -25.62 6.67 -24.97
C LEU A 829 -25.93 5.22 -25.40
N ARG A 830 -27.07 5.02 -26.06
CA ARG A 830 -27.50 3.70 -26.54
C ARG A 830 -26.54 3.13 -27.59
N SER A 831 -26.03 3.96 -28.48
CA SER A 831 -25.04 3.54 -29.49
C SER A 831 -23.70 3.12 -28.86
N LEU A 832 -23.23 3.84 -27.84
CA LEU A 832 -21.99 3.55 -27.11
C LEU A 832 -22.09 2.29 -26.25
N LEU A 833 -23.28 2.02 -25.69
CA LEU A 833 -23.57 0.84 -24.86
C LEU A 833 -24.11 -0.35 -25.67
N SER A 834 -23.84 -0.43 -26.97
CA SER A 834 -24.20 -1.62 -27.75
C SER A 834 -23.47 -2.86 -27.22
N PHE A 835 -24.20 -3.96 -27.00
CA PHE A 835 -23.60 -5.20 -26.48
C PHE A 835 -22.56 -5.76 -27.46
N ASN A 836 -22.91 -5.80 -28.75
CA ASN A 836 -22.01 -6.21 -29.82
C ASN A 836 -20.96 -5.12 -30.07
N GLN A 837 -19.70 -5.45 -29.79
CA GLN A 837 -18.58 -4.51 -29.91
C GLN A 837 -18.39 -3.94 -31.33
N SER A 838 -18.78 -4.67 -32.37
CA SER A 838 -18.68 -4.23 -33.78
C SER A 838 -19.72 -3.18 -34.16
N LEU A 839 -20.79 -3.05 -33.39
CA LEU A 839 -21.85 -2.06 -33.62
C LEU A 839 -21.58 -0.74 -32.90
N ARG A 840 -20.60 -0.68 -31.99
CA ARG A 840 -20.26 0.57 -31.29
C ARG A 840 -19.60 1.55 -32.27
N PRO A 841 -19.97 2.84 -32.25
CA PRO A 841 -19.32 3.83 -33.10
C PRO A 841 -17.85 4.00 -32.69
N THR A 842 -16.99 4.32 -33.66
CA THR A 842 -15.64 4.82 -33.35
C THR A 842 -15.73 6.20 -32.72
N ALA A 843 -14.67 6.63 -32.00
CA ALA A 843 -14.65 7.96 -31.37
C ALA A 843 -14.93 9.10 -32.37
N ASN A 844 -14.37 9.04 -33.58
CA ASN A 844 -14.67 10.00 -34.65
C ASN A 844 -16.14 10.00 -35.07
N ARG A 845 -16.74 8.82 -35.28
CA ARG A 845 -18.16 8.73 -35.62
C ARG A 845 -19.07 9.21 -34.49
N ALA A 846 -18.68 8.98 -33.24
CA ALA A 846 -19.40 9.47 -32.07
C ALA A 846 -19.33 11.01 -31.98
N LEU A 847 -18.20 11.64 -32.33
CA LEU A 847 -18.06 13.10 -32.39
C LEU A 847 -18.96 13.75 -33.46
N ASP A 848 -19.24 13.04 -34.56
CA ASP A 848 -20.13 13.52 -35.63
C ASP A 848 -21.64 13.46 -35.28
N HIS A 849 -21.97 12.91 -34.11
CA HIS A 849 -23.34 12.66 -33.66
C HIS A 849 -24.16 13.95 -33.52
N GLN A 850 -25.48 13.87 -33.74
CA GLN A 850 -26.39 15.02 -33.67
C GLN A 850 -26.37 15.71 -32.30
N PHE A 851 -26.08 14.96 -31.23
CA PHE A 851 -25.94 15.49 -29.87
C PHE A 851 -24.94 16.67 -29.78
N PHE A 852 -23.93 16.73 -30.64
CA PHE A 852 -22.92 17.79 -30.65
C PHE A 852 -23.22 18.93 -31.66
N ARG A 853 -24.25 18.80 -32.52
CA ARG A 853 -24.61 19.81 -33.52
C ARG A 853 -25.63 20.79 -32.93
N ARG A 854 -25.22 22.03 -32.68
CA ARG A 854 -26.00 23.10 -32.00
C ARG A 854 -27.18 23.69 -32.80
N THR A 855 -27.69 23.03 -33.85
CA THR A 855 -28.73 23.58 -34.74
C THR A 855 -29.98 22.72 -34.73
N ASP A 856 -31.09 23.36 -34.34
CA ASP A 856 -32.49 22.91 -34.37
C ASP A 856 -32.90 21.81 -33.37
N HIS A 857 -33.45 22.23 -32.23
CA HIS A 857 -34.13 21.38 -31.23
C HIS A 857 -35.42 20.70 -31.73
N THR A 858 -35.68 20.67 -33.05
CA THR A 858 -36.94 20.23 -33.65
C THR A 858 -36.93 18.80 -34.17
N SER A 859 -35.80 18.09 -34.21
CA SER A 859 -35.75 16.68 -34.67
C SER A 859 -35.92 15.63 -33.56
N CYS A 860 -36.07 16.05 -32.30
CA CYS A 860 -35.93 15.17 -31.14
C CYS A 860 -36.83 15.64 -29.99
N THR A 861 -38.10 15.22 -29.99
CA THR A 861 -39.14 15.67 -29.03
C THR A 861 -39.56 14.56 -28.07
N VAL A 862 -39.24 14.69 -26.79
CA VAL A 862 -40.08 14.21 -25.66
C VAL A 862 -39.87 15.15 -24.46
N THR A 863 -40.95 15.69 -23.88
CA THR A 863 -40.91 16.40 -22.59
C THR A 863 -41.56 15.54 -21.51
N TRP A 864 -40.95 15.47 -20.33
CA TRP A 864 -41.42 14.70 -19.18
C TRP A 864 -41.85 15.62 -18.04
N SER A 865 -42.87 15.22 -17.29
CA SER A 865 -43.40 15.98 -16.16
C SER A 865 -42.55 15.81 -14.89
N SER A 866 -42.70 16.70 -13.91
CA SER A 866 -42.03 16.60 -12.60
C SER A 866 -42.41 15.35 -11.79
N GLU A 867 -43.56 14.72 -12.08
CA GLU A 867 -44.01 13.47 -11.45
C GLU A 867 -43.23 12.26 -11.99
N ASP A 868 -42.90 12.26 -13.29
CA ASP A 868 -42.12 11.19 -13.92
C ASP A 868 -40.67 11.12 -13.39
N ILE A 869 -40.15 12.25 -12.89
CA ILE A 869 -38.81 12.37 -12.28
C ILE A 869 -38.79 11.73 -10.88
N ALA A 870 -39.86 11.89 -10.10
CA ALA A 870 -39.97 11.36 -8.75
C ALA A 870 -40.11 9.82 -8.75
N GLU A 871 -40.85 9.26 -9.71
CA GLU A 871 -41.07 7.81 -9.82
C GLU A 871 -39.78 7.05 -10.21
N ALA A 872 -38.95 7.63 -11.09
CA ALA A 872 -37.68 7.03 -11.50
C ALA A 872 -36.65 6.97 -10.35
N ALA A 873 -36.60 8.02 -9.51
CA ALA A 873 -35.74 8.04 -8.31
C ALA A 873 -36.17 6.99 -7.27
N ALA A 874 -37.47 6.68 -7.20
CA ALA A 874 -38.03 5.69 -6.27
C ALA A 874 -37.82 4.22 -6.72
N ALA A 875 -37.65 3.95 -8.02
CA ALA A 875 -37.48 2.58 -8.56
C ALA A 875 -36.04 2.03 -8.40
N VAL A 876 -35.07 2.92 -8.20
CA VAL A 876 -33.64 2.63 -8.12
C VAL A 876 -33.22 1.69 -6.96
N PRO A 877 -33.68 1.88 -5.71
CA PRO A 877 -33.30 1.00 -4.60
C PRO A 877 -33.79 -0.44 -4.79
N ASN A 878 -34.93 -0.62 -5.46
CA ASN A 878 -35.52 -1.93 -5.74
C ASN A 878 -34.71 -2.75 -6.76
N LEU A 879 -34.01 -2.10 -7.70
CA LEU A 879 -33.16 -2.80 -8.67
C LEU A 879 -31.89 -3.37 -8.01
N ASP A 880 -31.28 -2.61 -7.11
CA ASP A 880 -30.08 -3.04 -6.37
C ASP A 880 -30.44 -4.17 -5.39
N ALA A 881 -31.59 -4.09 -4.70
CA ALA A 881 -32.11 -5.15 -3.83
C ALA A 881 -32.49 -6.44 -4.59
N TYR A 882 -33.14 -6.31 -5.76
CA TYR A 882 -33.52 -7.44 -6.60
C TYR A 882 -32.31 -8.19 -7.17
N ILE A 883 -31.27 -7.48 -7.62
CA ILE A 883 -30.06 -8.10 -8.19
C ILE A 883 -29.14 -8.68 -7.11
N ASP A 884 -29.07 -8.06 -5.91
CA ASP A 884 -28.20 -8.53 -4.82
C ASP A 884 -28.82 -9.68 -3.99
N GLY A 885 -30.12 -9.97 -4.14
CA GLY A 885 -30.80 -11.10 -3.49
C GLY A 885 -31.27 -10.84 -2.06
N ASP A 886 -31.27 -9.59 -1.59
CA ASP A 886 -31.78 -9.20 -0.28
C ASP A 886 -33.24 -8.71 -0.41
N LEU A 887 -34.17 -9.66 -0.47
CA LEU A 887 -35.57 -9.42 -0.09
C LEU A 887 -35.82 -10.13 1.24
N THR A 888 -35.37 -9.53 2.34
CA THR A 888 -35.92 -9.84 3.67
C THR A 888 -37.27 -9.12 3.81
N THR A 889 -38.34 -9.91 3.65
CA THR A 889 -39.67 -9.76 4.26
C THR A 889 -40.13 -8.34 4.63
N ASN A 890 -40.99 -7.76 3.80
CA ASN A 890 -42.06 -6.90 4.31
C ASN A 890 -43.35 -7.73 4.35
N ASN A 891 -43.98 -7.76 5.53
CA ASN A 891 -45.33 -8.24 5.74
C ASN A 891 -46.27 -7.38 4.90
N ASP A 892 -46.78 -7.93 3.81
CA ASP A 892 -48.20 -7.89 3.46
C ASP A 892 -48.40 -8.84 2.27
N GLY A 893 -49.39 -9.72 2.41
CA GLY A 893 -49.63 -10.79 1.46
C GLY A 893 -50.18 -10.26 0.15
N ASP A 894 -49.38 -10.29 -0.92
CA ASP A 894 -49.90 -10.59 -2.25
C ASP A 894 -48.79 -11.05 -3.23
N GLN A 895 -49.12 -12.12 -3.96
CA GLN A 895 -48.48 -12.72 -5.15
C GLN A 895 -46.93 -12.89 -5.21
N ARG A 896 -46.51 -14.17 -5.19
CA ARG A 896 -45.18 -14.66 -5.53
C ARG A 896 -44.74 -14.22 -6.94
N ILE A 897 -43.69 -13.39 -7.03
CA ILE A 897 -42.82 -13.37 -8.21
C ILE A 897 -41.70 -14.40 -7.93
N GLU A 898 -41.77 -15.56 -8.57
CA GLU A 898 -40.75 -16.60 -8.47
C GLU A 898 -39.41 -16.11 -9.06
N ASN A 899 -38.35 -16.11 -8.24
CA ASN A 899 -36.97 -15.85 -8.66
C ASN A 899 -36.49 -16.94 -9.63
N SER A 900 -36.48 -16.65 -10.94
CA SER A 900 -36.07 -17.61 -11.99
C SER A 900 -34.58 -17.56 -12.37
N CYS A 901 -33.80 -16.57 -11.90
CA CYS A 901 -32.37 -16.43 -12.25
C CYS A 901 -31.38 -16.94 -11.18
N SER A 902 -31.84 -17.68 -10.15
CA SER A 902 -31.02 -18.10 -8.99
C SER A 902 -30.72 -19.59 -8.87
N ARG A 903 -31.05 -20.42 -9.87
CA ARG A 903 -30.74 -21.87 -9.84
C ARG A 903 -29.72 -22.22 -10.91
N HIS A 904 -28.51 -22.55 -10.44
CA HIS A 904 -27.28 -22.94 -11.15
C HIS A 904 -26.40 -21.78 -11.61
N ASP A 905 -25.26 -21.60 -10.92
CA ASP A 905 -24.08 -20.95 -11.49
C ASP A 905 -23.42 -21.96 -12.45
N PRO A 906 -23.36 -21.69 -13.76
CA PRO A 906 -22.75 -22.60 -14.74
C PRO A 906 -21.22 -22.43 -14.84
N ILE A 907 -20.61 -21.62 -13.97
CA ILE A 907 -19.19 -21.25 -14.05
C ILE A 907 -18.44 -21.91 -12.88
N ASP A 908 -18.01 -23.14 -13.10
CA ASP A 908 -17.07 -23.84 -12.21
C ASP A 908 -15.67 -23.22 -12.36
N SER A 909 -15.14 -22.70 -11.25
CA SER A 909 -13.80 -22.09 -11.15
C SER A 909 -12.63 -23.07 -11.35
N SER A 910 -12.90 -24.36 -11.53
CA SER A 910 -11.89 -25.41 -11.69
C SER A 910 -11.16 -25.41 -13.05
N TYR A 911 -11.72 -24.80 -14.09
CA TYR A 911 -11.16 -24.86 -15.45
C TYR A 911 -10.09 -23.80 -15.76
N TYR A 912 -10.03 -22.70 -14.99
CA TYR A 912 -9.07 -21.61 -15.23
C TYR A 912 -7.66 -21.90 -14.69
N TYR A 913 -7.49 -22.89 -13.80
CA TYR A 913 -6.23 -23.15 -13.11
C TYR A 913 -5.28 -24.13 -13.82
N GLN A 914 -5.67 -24.72 -14.95
CA GLN A 914 -4.80 -25.68 -15.67
C GLN A 914 -3.76 -25.04 -16.61
N LEU A 915 -3.73 -23.71 -16.77
CA LEU A 915 -2.79 -23.03 -17.67
C LEU A 915 -1.67 -22.26 -16.95
N TRP A 916 -1.55 -22.36 -15.62
CA TRP A 916 -0.63 -21.51 -14.85
C TRP A 916 0.23 -22.29 -13.86
N SER A 917 0.74 -23.45 -14.28
CA SER A 917 1.66 -24.26 -13.49
C SER A 917 2.69 -24.98 -14.36
N SER A 918 3.49 -24.24 -15.14
CA SER A 918 4.79 -24.71 -15.63
C SER A 918 5.66 -23.52 -16.08
N PRO A 919 6.96 -23.45 -15.72
CA PRO A 919 7.88 -22.43 -16.24
C PRO A 919 8.34 -22.62 -17.70
N ASP A 920 7.84 -23.61 -18.45
CA ASP A 920 8.43 -24.03 -19.74
C ASP A 920 7.61 -23.70 -21.02
N ASP A 921 6.59 -22.84 -20.95
CA ASP A 921 5.64 -22.64 -22.08
C ASP A 921 6.01 -21.52 -23.09
N GLU A 922 7.29 -21.20 -23.29
CA GLU A 922 7.72 -20.41 -24.47
C GLU A 922 7.95 -21.27 -25.72
N GLN A 923 8.12 -22.59 -25.57
CA GLN A 923 8.38 -23.48 -26.72
C GLN A 923 7.13 -23.98 -27.43
N HIS A 924 5.96 -23.97 -26.80
CA HIS A 924 4.73 -24.51 -27.42
C HIS A 924 4.03 -23.53 -28.37
N MET A 925 4.33 -22.23 -28.28
CA MET A 925 3.78 -21.17 -29.13
C MET A 925 4.45 -21.05 -30.52
N LEU A 926 5.58 -21.74 -30.75
CA LEU A 926 6.28 -21.71 -32.03
C LEU A 926 5.78 -22.76 -33.04
N THR A 927 5.00 -23.76 -32.61
CA THR A 927 4.57 -24.86 -33.49
C THR A 927 3.26 -24.57 -34.24
N ILE A 928 2.50 -23.53 -33.86
CA ILE A 928 1.23 -23.19 -34.51
C ILE A 928 1.42 -22.26 -35.72
N ASN A 929 2.53 -21.51 -35.78
CA ASN A 929 2.81 -20.59 -36.90
C ASN A 929 3.41 -21.26 -38.15
N SER A 930 3.76 -22.55 -38.12
CA SER A 930 4.36 -23.22 -39.29
C SER A 930 3.36 -23.73 -40.34
N HIS A 931 2.05 -23.56 -40.12
CA HIS A 931 1.02 -24.12 -41.02
C HIS A 931 0.21 -23.10 -41.84
N MET A 932 0.52 -21.81 -41.82
CA MET A 932 -0.21 -20.80 -42.63
C MET A 932 0.64 -19.92 -43.55
N SER A 933 1.94 -20.21 -43.73
CA SER A 933 2.76 -19.52 -44.73
C SER A 933 2.78 -20.25 -46.08
N SER A 934 1.67 -20.23 -46.81
CA SER A 934 1.66 -20.62 -48.24
C SER A 934 0.60 -19.88 -49.06
N ALA A 935 0.52 -18.55 -48.97
CA ALA A 935 -0.07 -17.70 -50.01
C ALA A 935 0.03 -16.21 -49.63
N ALA A 936 1.05 -15.51 -50.11
CA ALA A 936 1.01 -14.09 -50.52
C ALA A 936 2.43 -13.62 -50.82
N GLY A 937 2.66 -13.15 -52.04
CA GLY A 937 3.96 -12.69 -52.53
C GLY A 937 4.28 -11.23 -52.19
N ASP A 938 5.59 -10.99 -52.10
CA ASP A 938 6.38 -9.79 -52.41
C ASP A 938 5.79 -8.38 -52.15
N VAL A 939 6.18 -7.78 -51.02
CA VAL A 939 6.36 -6.33 -50.81
C VAL A 939 7.53 -6.12 -49.80
N PRO A 940 8.44 -5.15 -49.98
CA PRO A 940 9.78 -5.19 -49.36
C PRO A 940 9.80 -4.77 -47.88
N GLN A 941 10.38 -5.62 -47.04
CA GLN A 941 10.70 -5.32 -45.64
C GLN A 941 12.02 -4.53 -45.54
N SER A 942 12.00 -3.37 -44.89
CA SER A 942 13.16 -2.83 -44.17
C SER A 942 12.98 -3.15 -42.68
N PRO A 943 13.92 -3.83 -42.00
CA PRO A 943 13.86 -4.00 -40.56
C PRO A 943 14.33 -2.71 -39.87
N ILE A 944 13.48 -2.15 -39.00
CA ILE A 944 13.91 -1.22 -37.95
C ILE A 944 14.34 -2.10 -36.78
N ASP A 945 15.65 -2.17 -36.56
CA ASP A 945 16.28 -2.86 -35.43
C ASP A 945 15.87 -2.18 -34.11
N ILE A 946 14.97 -2.81 -33.38
CA ILE A 946 14.82 -2.62 -31.93
C ILE A 946 15.34 -3.91 -31.31
N LEU A 947 16.66 -3.99 -31.09
CA LEU A 947 17.33 -4.86 -30.12
C LEU A 947 18.85 -4.73 -30.33
N SER A 948 19.49 -3.80 -29.63
CA SER A 948 20.95 -3.82 -29.45
C SER A 948 21.43 -2.98 -28.27
N TRP A 949 20.67 -2.92 -27.18
CA TRP A 949 21.06 -2.10 -26.02
C TRP A 949 20.77 -2.88 -24.74
N TRP A 950 21.70 -3.77 -24.36
CA TRP A 950 22.17 -4.09 -23.01
C TRP A 950 23.44 -4.96 -23.15
N PRO A 951 24.57 -4.61 -22.51
CA PRO A 951 25.76 -5.44 -22.60
C PRO A 951 25.67 -6.62 -21.62
N ASP A 952 25.88 -7.82 -22.15
CA ASP A 952 26.42 -8.94 -21.39
C ASP A 952 27.74 -8.51 -20.72
N SER A 953 28.02 -9.02 -19.52
CA SER A 953 29.34 -8.91 -18.89
C SER A 953 30.25 -10.00 -19.47
N PRO A 954 31.55 -9.80 -19.81
CA PRO A 954 32.38 -8.59 -19.88
C PRO A 954 32.52 -7.97 -21.28
#